data_AF-A0A954EPH8-F1
#
_entry.id   AF-A0A954EPH8-F1
#
_cell.length_a   1.000
_cell.length_b   1.000
_cell.length_c   1.000
_cell.angle_alpha   90.00
_cell.angle_beta   90.00
_cell.angle_gamma   90.00
#
_symmetry.space_group_name_H-M   'P 1'
#
loop_
_entity.id
_entity.type
_entity.pdbx_description
1 polymer ?
#
loop_
_entity_poly.entity_id
_entity_poly.type
_entity_poly.pdbx_seq_one_letter_code
_entity_poly.pdbx_strand_id
1 'polypeptide(L)'
;MAVDPSFDRDHGKIDILTDLSSSPGRIIFRDNGLGMTQDDLESFQSTIGKSGTRAAAGDAPDVIGQFGIGFLSGFVVARRVEVTTRHWQESDSAQACRWENDGSKNYTITRCEKAEVGTEVVVELRSVDDRGLLHDDAVKGVIRDYADMLRIRIFVNDPGHHGQPANTMNMPWEREGVSDEEMRLDCMIYLEKSMPDSVLEIIRVQETGDVKVSGLLYITRTRVLGADAPRSIRVFQRRMFLCEGAKELLPPWATFVNGILNTPDLSPNAARDNFTRNENWRRLRDKLGDVIVAHFERLREQNPERLSEILAYHDLAIKAACHYYDPFFTKFGHLLEWRVNSASASVGRAERRAGRRVLSNDGEIMAYGWATLPDIISALPAVTNESGSPAPRKLGCFTTSSSANQYFEMANAAQTTVDASYPFEDELIKKYAEQHRDAVALVYVDREDDPAVFKELDADVDRSVAQLARAMSTLIRAGGSGRLRVEARRFEPPTLHAVLKDTDAGRGVRKARDILNDPNATPDLRTMAEEMLKMRMNSDIRMTINAASPLIRDLATLNYDDEDVVDLMVGVYNDAILYNQELMPPRNAKLFHEQFQRLMARGIGFVRQRDELVSERERLAKERERHKPAKSRPRDHLVAFLMTPYTEEFKPAIAGLRKLMEDEFGCELLIAADRQYQNRILENVRDHILDADVFVADVTGANPNVMHELGAARYGRPGCPVMLVNRRENREDAPALPTDLAGHIVASYPAEADSVAIADALRDAFRNHVTFSDELKNHSRQEFVSARKLESILGESIKLSADAFYTLSREFPTAGAWQSVQSDQVAALLGAEFQDLAPVILKRVQEATAHDRAV
;
A
#
# COMPACT_ATOMS: atom_id res chain seq x y z
N MET A 1 4.04 -11.95 -80.92
CA MET A 1 5.00 -13.07 -81.07
C MET A 1 4.40 -14.29 -80.40
N ALA A 2 4.07 -15.33 -81.16
CA ALA A 2 3.66 -16.61 -80.60
C ALA A 2 4.90 -17.30 -80.04
N VAL A 3 4.87 -17.60 -78.74
CA VAL A 3 5.88 -18.41 -78.07
C VAL A 3 5.67 -19.86 -78.49
N ASP A 4 6.76 -20.58 -78.77
CA ASP A 4 6.73 -22.01 -79.08
C ASP A 4 6.02 -22.78 -77.94
N PRO A 5 5.07 -23.69 -78.25
CA PRO A 5 4.44 -24.56 -77.25
C PRO A 5 5.40 -25.39 -76.39
N SER A 6 6.68 -25.49 -76.74
CA SER A 6 7.72 -26.12 -75.92
C SER A 6 8.20 -25.26 -74.73
N PHE A 7 7.99 -23.94 -74.76
CA PHE A 7 8.34 -23.05 -73.66
C PHE A 7 7.19 -23.00 -72.64
N ASP A 8 7.26 -23.90 -71.67
CA ASP A 8 6.29 -23.98 -70.58
C ASP A 8 6.47 -22.79 -69.62
N ARG A 9 5.71 -21.72 -69.89
CA ARG A 9 5.67 -20.51 -69.05
C ARG A 9 5.23 -20.80 -67.61
N ASP A 10 4.55 -21.90 -67.35
CA ASP A 10 3.99 -22.26 -66.05
C ASP A 10 4.96 -23.10 -65.19
N HIS A 11 6.16 -23.40 -65.70
CA HIS A 11 7.17 -24.23 -65.03
C HIS A 11 8.51 -23.52 -64.75
N GLY A 12 8.53 -22.19 -64.73
CA GLY A 12 9.70 -21.41 -64.32
C GLY A 12 10.32 -21.89 -62.99
N LYS A 13 11.65 -22.04 -62.97
CA LYS A 13 12.43 -22.44 -61.80
C LYS A 13 13.77 -21.71 -61.75
N ILE A 14 14.30 -21.55 -60.54
CA ILE A 14 15.64 -21.04 -60.26
C ILE A 14 16.36 -22.04 -59.37
N ASP A 15 17.51 -22.53 -59.82
CA ASP A 15 18.41 -23.36 -59.03
C ASP A 15 19.57 -22.51 -58.51
N ILE A 16 19.75 -22.52 -57.19
CA ILE A 16 20.85 -21.82 -56.51
C ILE A 16 21.80 -22.88 -55.95
N LEU A 17 23.04 -22.87 -56.44
CA LEU A 17 24.07 -23.81 -56.02
C LEU A 17 25.22 -23.04 -55.38
N THR A 18 25.63 -23.46 -54.20
CA THR A 18 26.75 -22.86 -53.47
C THR A 18 27.94 -23.81 -53.47
N ASP A 19 29.12 -23.30 -53.81
CA ASP A 19 30.35 -24.10 -53.81
C ASP A 19 31.42 -23.45 -52.92
N LEU A 20 31.55 -24.06 -51.74
CA LEU A 20 32.55 -23.75 -50.73
C LEU A 20 33.90 -24.45 -50.99
N SER A 21 34.00 -25.41 -51.92
CA SER A 21 35.29 -26.05 -52.23
C SER A 21 36.26 -25.11 -52.95
N SER A 22 35.71 -24.14 -53.70
CA SER A 22 36.48 -23.04 -54.28
C SER A 22 36.91 -22.02 -53.22
N SER A 23 38.08 -21.41 -53.41
CA SER A 23 38.56 -20.28 -52.59
C SER A 23 38.66 -19.04 -53.49
N PRO A 24 37.94 -17.94 -53.21
CA PRO A 24 37.24 -17.63 -51.95
C PRO A 24 35.84 -18.24 -51.78
N GLY A 25 35.25 -18.83 -52.82
CA GLY A 25 33.89 -19.42 -52.79
C GLY A 25 33.05 -18.89 -53.95
N ARG A 26 32.06 -19.65 -54.42
CA ARG A 26 31.15 -19.22 -55.49
C ARG A 26 29.69 -19.59 -55.22
N ILE A 27 28.79 -18.78 -55.75
CA ILE A 27 27.35 -19.05 -55.82
C ILE A 27 26.90 -19.00 -57.28
N ILE A 28 26.07 -19.94 -57.68
CA ILE A 28 25.62 -20.15 -59.05
C ILE A 28 24.10 -20.07 -59.06
N PHE A 29 23.56 -19.20 -59.91
CA PHE A 29 22.12 -19.07 -60.13
C PHE A 29 21.80 -19.59 -61.54
N ARG A 30 20.88 -20.54 -61.67
CA ARG A 30 20.42 -21.06 -62.96
C ARG A 30 18.93 -20.82 -63.10
N ASP A 31 18.52 -20.18 -64.18
CA ASP A 31 17.12 -20.08 -64.57
C ASP A 31 16.86 -20.84 -65.88
N ASN A 32 15.60 -21.25 -66.07
CA ASN A 32 15.08 -21.75 -67.33
C ASN A 32 14.24 -20.69 -68.06
N GLY A 33 14.63 -19.41 -67.92
CA GLY A 33 13.94 -18.28 -68.54
C GLY A 33 14.18 -18.21 -70.06
N LEU A 34 13.84 -17.07 -70.65
CA LEU A 34 13.98 -16.86 -72.11
C LEU A 34 15.43 -16.92 -72.60
N GLY A 35 16.39 -16.69 -71.70
CA GLY A 35 17.80 -16.45 -72.04
C GLY A 35 18.01 -15.10 -72.72
N MET A 36 19.24 -14.86 -73.18
CA MET A 36 19.65 -13.64 -73.86
C MET A 36 20.47 -14.00 -75.11
N THR A 37 20.33 -13.19 -76.17
CA THR A 37 21.22 -13.22 -77.33
C THR A 37 22.50 -12.42 -77.06
N GLN A 38 23.47 -12.49 -77.97
CA GLN A 38 24.67 -11.65 -77.90
C GLN A 38 24.32 -10.15 -77.85
N ASP A 39 23.38 -9.71 -78.69
CA ASP A 39 22.96 -8.31 -78.77
C ASP A 39 22.27 -7.85 -77.47
N ASP A 40 21.54 -8.76 -76.80
CA ASP A 40 20.91 -8.50 -75.51
C ASP A 40 21.96 -8.28 -74.41
N LEU A 41 23.03 -9.09 -74.39
CA LEU A 41 24.14 -8.95 -73.44
C LEU A 41 24.87 -7.62 -73.61
N GLU A 42 25.11 -7.18 -74.85
CA GLU A 42 25.71 -5.88 -75.15
C GLU A 42 24.77 -4.73 -74.77
N SER A 43 23.48 -4.88 -75.04
CA SER A 43 22.49 -3.81 -74.86
C SER A 43 22.04 -3.61 -73.41
N PHE A 44 21.90 -4.68 -72.63
CA PHE A 44 21.27 -4.65 -71.31
C PHE A 44 22.23 -4.96 -70.17
N GLN A 45 23.18 -5.87 -70.36
CA GLN A 45 24.12 -6.24 -69.31
C GLN A 45 25.32 -5.29 -69.23
N SER A 46 25.68 -4.73 -70.38
CA SER A 46 26.92 -3.96 -70.55
C SER A 46 26.69 -2.44 -70.54
N THR A 47 25.44 -1.99 -70.51
CA THR A 47 25.06 -0.57 -70.54
C THR A 47 24.28 -0.18 -69.28
N ILE A 48 24.87 0.69 -68.45
CA ILE A 48 24.20 1.22 -67.24
C ILE A 48 22.92 1.96 -67.63
N GLY A 49 21.80 1.61 -66.99
CA GLY A 49 20.51 2.32 -67.19
C GLY A 49 19.64 1.78 -68.33
N LYS A 50 20.08 0.73 -69.05
CA LYS A 50 19.26 0.01 -70.02
C LYS A 50 18.77 -1.31 -69.41
N SER A 51 17.50 -1.64 -69.65
CA SER A 51 16.83 -2.83 -69.10
C SER A 51 16.05 -3.51 -70.22
N GLY A 52 16.34 -4.78 -70.47
CA GLY A 52 15.64 -5.59 -71.48
C GLY A 52 14.17 -5.78 -71.14
N THR A 53 13.86 -5.74 -69.85
CA THR A 53 12.50 -5.74 -69.33
C THR A 53 11.67 -4.52 -69.75
N ARG A 54 12.28 -3.35 -70.00
CA ARG A 54 11.58 -2.18 -70.57
C ARG A 54 11.36 -2.29 -72.08
N ALA A 55 12.29 -2.95 -72.79
CA ALA A 55 12.23 -3.12 -74.25
C ALA A 55 11.29 -4.25 -74.68
N ALA A 56 11.22 -5.34 -73.91
CA ALA A 56 10.39 -6.51 -74.20
C ALA A 56 8.91 -6.34 -73.77
N ALA A 57 8.64 -5.47 -72.79
CA ALA A 57 7.30 -5.31 -72.22
C ALA A 57 6.36 -4.41 -73.03
N GLY A 58 6.87 -3.41 -73.77
CA GLY A 58 6.01 -2.28 -74.17
C GLY A 58 5.32 -1.68 -72.93
N ASP A 59 4.02 -1.34 -73.05
CA ASP A 59 3.16 -0.89 -71.93
C ASP A 59 2.68 -2.04 -71.01
N ALA A 60 3.23 -3.27 -71.12
CA ALA A 60 2.79 -4.39 -70.30
C ALA A 60 3.10 -4.14 -68.80
N PRO A 61 2.08 -4.12 -67.91
CA PRO A 61 2.20 -3.63 -66.55
C PRO A 61 2.94 -4.55 -65.56
N ASP A 62 3.30 -5.77 -65.96
CA ASP A 62 3.75 -6.84 -65.04
C ASP A 62 5.26 -6.92 -64.80
N VAL A 63 6.06 -6.01 -65.36
CA VAL A 63 7.52 -6.21 -65.37
C VAL A 63 8.25 -5.43 -64.28
N ILE A 64 9.00 -6.15 -63.44
CA ILE A 64 9.81 -5.65 -62.32
C ILE A 64 11.23 -5.35 -62.81
N GLY A 65 11.86 -4.26 -62.34
CA GLY A 65 13.29 -4.00 -62.62
C GLY A 65 13.61 -3.07 -63.81
N GLN A 66 12.91 -1.94 -63.95
CA GLN A 66 13.01 -1.02 -65.09
C GLN A 66 14.28 -0.14 -65.16
N PHE A 67 15.12 -0.14 -64.12
CA PHE A 67 16.26 0.79 -63.99
C PHE A 67 17.58 0.26 -64.56
N GLY A 68 17.73 -1.06 -64.80
CA GLY A 68 18.94 -1.61 -65.44
C GLY A 68 20.23 -1.48 -64.63
N ILE A 69 20.15 -1.41 -63.30
CA ILE A 69 21.32 -1.32 -62.39
C ILE A 69 21.44 -2.51 -61.42
N GLY A 70 20.38 -3.33 -61.28
CA GLY A 70 20.31 -4.39 -60.28
C GLY A 70 21.33 -5.52 -60.47
N PHE A 71 21.79 -5.76 -61.70
CA PHE A 71 22.85 -6.74 -61.92
C PHE A 71 24.20 -6.29 -61.33
N LEU A 72 24.49 -4.99 -61.40
CA LEU A 72 25.77 -4.45 -60.95
C LEU A 72 25.94 -4.48 -59.42
N SER A 73 24.85 -4.58 -58.66
CA SER A 73 24.93 -4.72 -57.20
C SER A 73 25.60 -6.04 -56.78
N GLY A 74 25.65 -7.06 -57.66
CA GLY A 74 26.39 -8.29 -57.39
C GLY A 74 27.88 -8.07 -57.13
N PHE A 75 28.49 -7.04 -57.74
CA PHE A 75 29.91 -6.71 -57.56
C PHE A 75 30.24 -6.14 -56.17
N VAL A 76 29.24 -5.84 -55.33
CA VAL A 76 29.47 -5.52 -53.91
C VAL A 76 30.19 -6.68 -53.22
N VAL A 77 29.75 -7.91 -53.49
CA VAL A 77 30.30 -9.13 -52.88
C VAL A 77 31.14 -9.97 -53.85
N ALA A 78 30.99 -9.76 -55.17
CA ALA A 78 31.71 -10.54 -56.18
C ALA A 78 33.05 -9.90 -56.58
N ARG A 79 34.10 -10.72 -56.77
CA ARG A 79 35.31 -10.35 -57.53
C ARG A 79 35.15 -10.56 -59.03
N ARG A 80 34.28 -11.49 -59.41
CA ARG A 80 34.10 -11.91 -60.80
C ARG A 80 32.69 -12.45 -60.97
N VAL A 81 32.05 -12.08 -62.07
CA VAL A 81 30.73 -12.57 -62.47
C VAL A 81 30.82 -13.10 -63.89
N GLU A 82 30.32 -14.32 -64.08
CA GLU A 82 30.22 -14.96 -65.38
C GLU A 82 28.74 -15.28 -65.65
N VAL A 83 28.26 -14.92 -66.84
CA VAL A 83 26.88 -15.13 -67.28
C VAL A 83 26.93 -16.00 -68.53
N THR A 84 26.46 -17.24 -68.44
CA THR A 84 26.35 -18.15 -69.58
C THR A 84 24.88 -18.36 -69.94
N THR A 85 24.47 -17.91 -71.12
CA THR A 85 23.05 -17.82 -71.51
C THR A 85 22.82 -18.35 -72.92
N ARG A 86 21.64 -18.96 -73.15
CA ARG A 86 21.17 -19.36 -74.48
C ARG A 86 19.73 -18.91 -74.65
N HIS A 87 19.46 -18.17 -75.72
CA HIS A 87 18.12 -17.67 -76.00
C HIS A 87 17.21 -18.78 -76.54
N TRP A 88 15.91 -18.76 -76.22
CA TRP A 88 14.97 -19.82 -76.60
C TRP A 88 14.79 -19.98 -78.12
N GLN A 89 15.07 -18.93 -78.91
CA GLN A 89 15.00 -18.98 -80.38
C GLN A 89 16.25 -19.53 -81.04
N GLU A 90 17.34 -19.74 -80.29
CA GLU A 90 18.58 -20.33 -80.79
C GLU A 90 18.43 -21.86 -80.80
N SER A 91 18.46 -22.44 -81.99
CA SER A 91 18.22 -23.87 -82.20
C SER A 91 19.48 -24.74 -82.02
N ASP A 92 20.67 -24.13 -81.99
CA ASP A 92 21.95 -24.82 -81.80
C ASP A 92 22.57 -24.43 -80.44
N SER A 93 22.96 -25.45 -79.66
CA SER A 93 23.64 -25.25 -78.37
C SER A 93 24.95 -24.47 -78.49
N ALA A 94 25.62 -24.48 -79.65
CA ALA A 94 26.84 -23.73 -79.91
C ALA A 94 26.61 -22.22 -80.11
N GLN A 95 25.34 -21.78 -80.19
CA GLN A 95 24.98 -20.37 -80.27
C GLN A 95 24.92 -19.69 -78.90
N ALA A 96 25.06 -20.42 -77.79
CA ALA A 96 25.09 -19.82 -76.47
C ALA A 96 26.23 -18.82 -76.31
N CYS A 97 26.04 -17.83 -75.44
CA CYS A 97 27.00 -16.77 -75.20
C CYS A 97 27.42 -16.79 -73.73
N ARG A 98 28.71 -16.52 -73.50
CA ARG A 98 29.30 -16.29 -72.19
C ARG A 98 29.77 -14.85 -72.10
N TRP A 99 29.25 -14.14 -71.11
CA TRP A 99 29.69 -12.80 -70.71
C TRP A 99 30.49 -12.91 -69.41
N GLU A 100 31.60 -12.20 -69.31
CA GLU A 100 32.48 -12.25 -68.14
C GLU A 100 32.99 -10.85 -67.78
N ASN A 101 33.01 -10.55 -66.49
CA ASN A 101 33.55 -9.30 -65.95
C ASN A 101 34.10 -9.49 -64.52
N ASP A 102 35.17 -8.79 -64.21
CA ASP A 102 35.90 -8.81 -62.93
C ASP A 102 35.60 -7.59 -62.03
N GLY A 103 34.50 -6.89 -62.29
CA GLY A 103 34.13 -5.63 -61.66
C GLY A 103 34.84 -4.41 -62.27
N SER A 104 35.67 -4.60 -63.30
CA SER A 104 36.25 -3.50 -64.06
C SER A 104 35.26 -2.94 -65.11
N LYS A 105 35.68 -1.88 -65.81
CA LYS A 105 34.90 -1.30 -66.91
C LYS A 105 34.85 -2.19 -68.17
N ASN A 106 35.68 -3.22 -68.24
CA ASN A 106 35.83 -4.07 -69.43
C ASN A 106 35.17 -5.42 -69.20
N TYR A 107 34.48 -5.94 -70.20
CA TYR A 107 33.87 -7.27 -70.19
C TYR A 107 34.25 -8.01 -71.47
N THR A 108 34.13 -9.34 -71.45
CA THR A 108 34.31 -10.18 -72.63
C THR A 108 33.01 -10.90 -72.96
N ILE A 109 32.72 -11.07 -74.26
CA ILE A 109 31.64 -11.93 -74.74
C ILE A 109 32.24 -12.95 -75.69
N THR A 110 32.02 -14.23 -75.42
CA THR A 110 32.49 -15.35 -76.24
C THR A 110 31.36 -16.33 -76.52
N ARG A 111 31.33 -16.91 -77.72
CA ARG A 111 30.43 -18.04 -78.01
C ARG A 111 30.86 -19.27 -77.22
N CYS A 112 29.90 -20.03 -76.73
CA CYS A 112 30.12 -21.25 -75.96
C CYS A 112 29.01 -22.27 -76.24
N GLU A 113 29.16 -23.48 -75.70
CA GLU A 113 28.12 -24.49 -75.75
C GLU A 113 27.28 -24.48 -74.46
N LYS A 114 25.96 -24.40 -74.61
CA LYS A 114 25.00 -24.61 -73.51
C LYS A 114 23.82 -25.44 -74.04
N ALA A 115 23.58 -26.60 -73.43
CA ALA A 115 22.56 -27.54 -73.87
C ALA A 115 21.12 -27.11 -73.51
N GLU A 116 20.95 -26.32 -72.46
CA GLU A 116 19.65 -25.89 -71.92
C GLU A 116 19.36 -24.42 -72.24
N VAL A 117 18.08 -24.08 -72.45
CA VAL A 117 17.62 -22.69 -72.61
C VAL A 117 17.63 -21.99 -71.24
N GLY A 118 17.96 -20.70 -71.22
CA GLY A 118 17.97 -19.88 -70.00
C GLY A 118 19.36 -19.35 -69.66
N THR A 119 19.52 -18.87 -68.43
CA THR A 119 20.74 -18.19 -67.99
C THR A 119 21.35 -18.86 -66.77
N GLU A 120 22.68 -19.00 -66.77
CA GLU A 120 23.47 -19.35 -65.59
C GLU A 120 24.33 -18.15 -65.22
N VAL A 121 24.27 -17.72 -63.97
CA VAL A 121 25.10 -16.64 -63.40
C VAL A 121 25.97 -17.23 -62.31
N VAL A 122 27.28 -17.26 -62.54
CA VAL A 122 28.27 -17.64 -61.54
C VAL A 122 28.84 -16.37 -60.94
N VAL A 123 28.69 -16.18 -59.63
CA VAL A 123 29.36 -15.10 -58.90
C VAL A 123 30.39 -15.69 -57.97
N GLU A 124 31.62 -15.25 -58.17
CA GLU A 124 32.76 -15.63 -57.35
C GLU A 124 32.99 -14.53 -56.30
N LEU A 125 33.05 -14.92 -55.03
CA LEU A 125 33.15 -13.98 -53.92
C LEU A 125 34.45 -13.17 -53.96
N ARG A 126 34.43 -12.00 -53.31
CA ARG A 126 35.58 -11.12 -53.20
C ARG A 126 36.53 -11.54 -52.08
N SER A 127 35.99 -11.83 -50.89
CA SER A 127 36.76 -12.25 -49.72
C SER A 127 36.35 -13.64 -49.25
N VAL A 128 37.29 -14.33 -48.60
CA VAL A 128 37.00 -15.54 -47.80
C VAL A 128 36.14 -15.22 -46.58
N ASP A 129 36.10 -13.98 -46.12
CA ASP A 129 35.27 -13.56 -44.99
C ASP A 129 33.77 -13.63 -45.31
N ASP A 130 33.40 -13.48 -46.59
CA ASP A 130 32.01 -13.51 -47.06
C ASP A 130 31.47 -14.94 -47.25
N ARG A 131 32.28 -15.97 -46.98
CA ARG A 131 31.88 -17.39 -47.16
C ARG A 131 30.66 -17.79 -46.35
N GLY A 132 30.40 -17.08 -45.24
CA GLY A 132 29.19 -17.28 -44.43
C GLY A 132 27.89 -17.10 -45.22
N LEU A 133 27.90 -16.28 -46.28
CA LEU A 133 26.75 -16.06 -47.16
C LEU A 133 26.38 -17.28 -48.01
N LEU A 134 27.31 -18.22 -48.19
CA LEU A 134 27.14 -19.43 -49.01
C LEU A 134 26.54 -20.60 -48.22
N HIS A 135 26.31 -20.46 -46.92
CA HIS A 135 25.62 -21.50 -46.16
C HIS A 135 24.14 -21.58 -46.56
N ASP A 136 23.61 -22.80 -46.68
CA ASP A 136 22.21 -23.07 -47.03
C ASP A 136 21.22 -22.21 -46.23
N ASP A 137 21.40 -22.10 -44.91
CA ASP A 137 20.50 -21.35 -44.03
C ASP A 137 20.55 -19.85 -44.30
N ALA A 138 21.72 -19.30 -44.62
CA ALA A 138 21.89 -17.89 -44.96
C ALA A 138 21.19 -17.59 -46.30
N VAL A 139 21.41 -18.42 -47.32
CA VAL A 139 20.76 -18.29 -48.63
C VAL A 139 19.25 -18.43 -48.52
N LYS A 140 18.76 -19.45 -47.79
CA LYS A 140 17.33 -19.63 -47.52
C LYS A 140 16.75 -18.49 -46.68
N GLY A 141 17.52 -17.87 -45.80
CA GLY A 141 17.14 -16.64 -45.10
C GLY A 141 16.88 -15.49 -46.06
N VAL A 142 17.85 -15.20 -46.95
CA VAL A 142 17.70 -14.15 -47.97
C VAL A 142 16.53 -14.42 -48.91
N ILE A 143 16.31 -15.67 -49.33
CA ILE A 143 15.15 -16.03 -50.16
C ILE A 143 13.83 -15.72 -49.43
N ARG A 144 13.73 -16.07 -48.14
CA ARG A 144 12.56 -15.79 -47.30
C ARG A 144 12.32 -14.28 -47.11
N ASP A 145 13.38 -13.49 -47.02
CA ASP A 145 13.23 -12.05 -46.83
C ASP A 145 12.86 -11.32 -48.13
N TYR A 146 13.45 -11.71 -49.27
CA TYR A 146 13.36 -10.93 -50.50
C TYR A 146 12.49 -11.53 -51.61
N ALA A 147 12.38 -12.86 -51.67
CA ALA A 147 11.87 -13.61 -52.82
C ALA A 147 10.74 -14.60 -52.48
N ASP A 148 10.26 -14.61 -51.24
CA ASP A 148 9.35 -15.63 -50.72
C ASP A 148 7.99 -15.69 -51.45
N MET A 149 7.49 -14.53 -51.91
CA MET A 149 6.22 -14.40 -52.63
C MET A 149 6.31 -14.64 -54.14
N LEU A 150 7.51 -14.82 -54.70
CA LEU A 150 7.67 -15.05 -56.13
C LEU A 150 7.00 -16.35 -56.54
N ARG A 151 6.26 -16.37 -57.66
CA ARG A 151 5.59 -17.58 -58.18
C ARG A 151 6.53 -18.54 -58.93
N ILE A 152 7.83 -18.32 -58.84
CA ILE A 152 8.88 -19.14 -59.46
C ILE A 152 9.42 -20.05 -58.36
N ARG A 153 9.62 -21.34 -58.67
CA ARG A 153 10.19 -22.30 -57.72
C ARG A 153 11.67 -22.04 -57.54
N ILE A 154 12.13 -21.80 -56.32
CA ILE A 154 13.56 -21.59 -56.03
C ILE A 154 14.08 -22.79 -55.25
N PHE A 155 15.11 -23.47 -55.75
CA PHE A 155 15.76 -24.58 -55.06
C PHE A 155 17.18 -24.18 -54.65
N VAL A 156 17.62 -24.64 -53.47
CA VAL A 156 18.97 -24.37 -52.94
C VAL A 156 19.68 -25.69 -52.74
N ASN A 157 20.80 -25.90 -53.44
CA ASN A 157 21.62 -27.12 -53.38
C ASN A 157 20.86 -28.44 -53.60
N ASP A 158 19.74 -28.39 -54.32
CA ASP A 158 18.91 -29.55 -54.67
C ASP A 158 18.61 -29.59 -56.18
N PRO A 159 19.62 -29.93 -57.02
CA PRO A 159 19.44 -29.99 -58.46
C PRO A 159 18.50 -31.13 -58.91
N GLY A 160 18.25 -32.11 -58.05
CA GLY A 160 17.31 -33.21 -58.31
C GLY A 160 15.86 -32.86 -58.01
N HIS A 161 15.60 -31.68 -57.43
CA HIS A 161 14.27 -31.19 -57.05
C HIS A 161 13.51 -32.20 -56.17
N HIS A 162 14.23 -32.88 -55.27
CA HIS A 162 13.67 -33.90 -54.38
C HIS A 162 12.90 -33.29 -53.19
N GLY A 163 13.26 -32.08 -52.78
CA GLY A 163 12.63 -31.33 -51.71
C GLY A 163 11.56 -30.35 -52.18
N GLN A 164 10.97 -29.64 -51.20
CA GLN A 164 10.09 -28.50 -51.50
C GLN A 164 10.92 -27.25 -51.86
N PRO A 165 10.39 -26.34 -52.69
CA PRO A 165 11.02 -25.05 -52.96
C PRO A 165 11.33 -24.29 -51.67
N ALA A 166 12.42 -23.52 -51.68
CA ALA A 166 12.88 -22.71 -50.56
C ALA A 166 11.96 -21.51 -50.27
N ASN A 167 11.21 -21.05 -51.28
CA ASN A 167 10.21 -19.99 -51.17
C ASN A 167 8.79 -20.54 -51.08
N THR A 168 7.90 -19.79 -50.43
CA THR A 168 6.50 -20.17 -50.19
C THR A 168 5.64 -20.12 -51.45
N MET A 169 5.88 -19.16 -52.35
CA MET A 169 5.18 -18.91 -53.63
C MET A 169 3.70 -18.53 -53.51
N ASN A 170 2.89 -19.42 -52.91
CA ASN A 170 1.46 -19.27 -52.70
C ASN A 170 1.22 -18.93 -51.23
N MET A 171 0.89 -17.67 -50.97
CA MET A 171 0.79 -17.20 -49.60
C MET A 171 -0.49 -17.68 -48.92
N PRO A 172 -0.45 -17.97 -47.60
CA PRO A 172 -1.63 -18.48 -46.87
C PRO A 172 -2.88 -17.63 -47.04
N TRP A 173 -2.74 -16.30 -47.02
CA TRP A 173 -3.85 -15.34 -47.17
C TRP A 173 -4.39 -15.23 -48.60
N GLU A 174 -3.78 -15.88 -49.58
CA GLU A 174 -4.27 -15.93 -50.97
C GLU A 174 -5.11 -17.18 -51.25
N ARG A 175 -5.17 -18.14 -50.32
CA ARG A 175 -5.99 -19.35 -50.48
C ARG A 175 -7.49 -18.97 -50.47
N GLU A 176 -8.22 -19.55 -51.43
CA GLU A 176 -9.67 -19.44 -51.53
C GLU A 176 -10.33 -20.76 -51.11
N GLY A 177 -11.58 -20.71 -50.63
CA GLY A 177 -12.35 -21.91 -50.24
C GLY A 177 -11.93 -22.57 -48.92
N VAL A 178 -11.09 -21.90 -48.13
CA VAL A 178 -10.61 -22.36 -46.81
C VAL A 178 -11.42 -21.68 -45.70
N SER A 179 -11.62 -22.36 -44.57
CA SER A 179 -12.28 -21.75 -43.41
C SER A 179 -11.44 -20.62 -42.80
N ASP A 180 -12.07 -19.64 -42.16
CA ASP A 180 -11.35 -18.53 -41.52
C ASP A 180 -10.36 -19.02 -40.45
N GLU A 181 -10.70 -20.10 -39.74
CA GLU A 181 -9.85 -20.68 -38.71
C GLU A 181 -8.60 -21.38 -39.28
N GLU A 182 -8.78 -22.16 -40.35
CA GLU A 182 -7.65 -22.82 -41.03
C GLU A 182 -6.72 -21.79 -41.67
N MET A 183 -7.28 -20.78 -42.35
CA MET A 183 -6.49 -19.68 -42.90
C MET A 183 -5.71 -18.93 -41.80
N ARG A 184 -6.35 -18.66 -40.66
CA ARG A 184 -5.71 -18.01 -39.51
C ARG A 184 -4.55 -18.85 -39.00
N LEU A 185 -4.72 -20.16 -38.87
CA LEU A 185 -3.67 -21.08 -38.42
C LEU A 185 -2.48 -21.10 -39.39
N ASP A 186 -2.73 -21.21 -40.69
CA ASP A 186 -1.67 -21.20 -41.70
C ASP A 186 -0.90 -19.87 -41.70
N CYS A 187 -1.60 -18.75 -41.57
CA CYS A 187 -1.00 -17.43 -41.44
C CYS A 187 -0.16 -17.31 -40.17
N MET A 188 -0.60 -17.88 -39.04
CA MET A 188 0.18 -17.93 -37.81
C MET A 188 1.48 -18.73 -38.00
N ILE A 189 1.39 -19.92 -38.58
CA ILE A 189 2.55 -20.79 -38.84
C ILE A 189 3.55 -20.07 -39.76
N TYR A 190 3.07 -19.34 -40.76
CA TYR A 190 3.92 -18.54 -41.64
C TYR A 190 4.62 -17.41 -40.88
N LEU A 191 3.87 -16.67 -40.05
CA LEU A 191 4.43 -15.57 -39.25
C LEU A 191 5.46 -16.08 -38.24
N GLU A 192 5.22 -17.18 -37.54
CA GLU A 192 6.19 -17.77 -36.59
C GLU A 192 7.52 -18.18 -37.24
N LYS A 193 7.49 -18.54 -38.53
CA LYS A 193 8.71 -18.86 -39.30
C LYS A 193 9.43 -17.62 -39.83
N SER A 194 8.69 -16.55 -40.09
CA SER A 194 9.15 -15.38 -40.83
C SER A 194 9.44 -14.17 -39.94
N MET A 195 8.85 -14.14 -38.75
CA MET A 195 8.91 -13.05 -37.78
C MET A 195 9.36 -13.56 -36.41
N PRO A 196 10.16 -12.80 -35.66
CA PRO A 196 10.58 -13.19 -34.32
C PRO A 196 9.47 -13.04 -33.26
N ASP A 197 8.46 -12.20 -33.53
CA ASP A 197 7.42 -11.86 -32.56
C ASP A 197 6.26 -12.86 -32.55
N SER A 198 5.81 -13.23 -31.35
CA SER A 198 4.57 -14.00 -31.18
C SER A 198 3.35 -13.16 -31.55
N VAL A 199 2.39 -13.78 -32.24
CA VAL A 199 1.21 -13.11 -32.79
C VAL A 199 0.02 -13.22 -31.82
N LEU A 200 -0.58 -12.06 -31.52
CA LEU A 200 -1.83 -11.95 -30.78
C LEU A 200 -3.04 -12.00 -31.71
N GLU A 201 -3.04 -11.34 -32.87
CA GLU A 201 -4.22 -11.39 -33.76
C GLU A 201 -3.82 -11.21 -35.21
N ILE A 202 -4.63 -11.76 -36.12
CA ILE A 202 -4.36 -11.74 -37.56
C ILE A 202 -5.52 -11.10 -38.30
N ILE A 203 -5.18 -10.15 -39.18
CA ILE A 203 -6.12 -9.38 -39.98
C ILE A 203 -5.76 -9.63 -41.45
N ARG A 204 -6.55 -10.45 -42.14
CA ARG A 204 -6.41 -10.68 -43.59
C ARG A 204 -6.69 -9.38 -44.35
N VAL A 205 -5.81 -9.04 -45.29
CA VAL A 205 -6.02 -7.93 -46.23
C VAL A 205 -6.12 -8.48 -47.64
N GLN A 206 -7.27 -8.30 -48.27
CA GLN A 206 -7.48 -8.66 -49.67
C GLN A 206 -8.47 -7.70 -50.31
N GLU A 207 -7.93 -6.68 -50.98
CA GLU A 207 -8.71 -5.63 -51.63
C GLU A 207 -8.40 -5.61 -53.13
N THR A 208 -9.45 -5.71 -53.95
CA THR A 208 -9.38 -5.78 -55.41
C THR A 208 -9.98 -4.55 -56.10
N GLY A 209 -10.41 -3.54 -55.34
CA GLY A 209 -11.04 -2.32 -55.83
C GLY A 209 -10.03 -1.30 -56.40
N ASP A 210 -10.25 -0.02 -56.08
CA ASP A 210 -9.49 1.11 -56.67
C ASP A 210 -7.98 1.07 -56.43
N VAL A 211 -7.55 0.46 -55.32
CA VAL A 211 -6.14 0.18 -55.04
C VAL A 211 -6.01 -1.28 -54.62
N LYS A 212 -5.27 -2.06 -55.40
CA LYS A 212 -5.05 -3.47 -55.13
C LYS A 212 -4.04 -3.63 -54.01
N VAL A 213 -4.43 -4.40 -52.99
CA VAL A 213 -3.53 -4.83 -51.92
C VAL A 213 -3.90 -6.23 -51.47
N SER A 214 -2.90 -7.09 -51.32
CA SER A 214 -3.05 -8.40 -50.70
C SER A 214 -2.00 -8.59 -49.61
N GLY A 215 -2.34 -9.27 -48.52
CA GLY A 215 -1.39 -9.46 -47.44
C GLY A 215 -2.04 -9.79 -46.11
N LEU A 216 -1.26 -9.54 -45.08
CA LEU A 216 -1.61 -9.81 -43.70
C LEU A 216 -1.17 -8.65 -42.82
N LEU A 217 -2.10 -8.14 -42.01
CA LEU A 217 -1.78 -7.32 -40.86
C LEU A 217 -1.87 -8.19 -39.60
N TYR A 218 -1.10 -7.89 -38.58
CA TYR A 218 -1.12 -8.65 -37.34
C TYR A 218 -0.78 -7.79 -36.13
N ILE A 219 -1.31 -8.18 -34.98
CA ILE A 219 -1.05 -7.57 -33.68
C ILE A 219 -0.12 -8.51 -32.93
N THR A 220 0.98 -8.00 -32.35
CA THR A 220 1.96 -8.83 -31.64
C THR A 220 1.57 -9.03 -30.17
N ARG A 221 2.11 -10.07 -29.54
CA ARG A 221 2.13 -10.23 -28.08
C ARG A 221 3.27 -9.47 -27.42
N THR A 222 4.08 -8.73 -28.18
CA THR A 222 5.12 -7.87 -27.62
C THR A 222 4.48 -6.55 -27.23
N ARG A 223 4.45 -6.23 -25.93
CA ARG A 223 3.99 -4.92 -25.46
C ARG A 223 5.03 -3.88 -25.81
N VAL A 224 4.66 -2.96 -26.68
CA VAL A 224 5.57 -1.89 -27.06
C VAL A 224 5.23 -0.63 -26.28
N LEU A 225 6.15 -0.19 -25.44
CA LEU A 225 6.03 1.04 -24.65
C LEU A 225 6.74 2.18 -25.40
N GLY A 226 6.02 3.29 -25.64
CA GLY A 226 6.58 4.50 -26.25
C GLY A 226 6.21 4.73 -27.74
N ALA A 227 6.38 5.97 -28.21
CA ALA A 227 6.04 6.40 -29.56
C ALA A 227 6.92 5.77 -30.66
N ASP A 228 8.14 5.35 -30.33
CA ASP A 228 9.10 4.69 -31.24
C ASP A 228 8.95 3.19 -31.32
N ALA A 229 7.77 2.68 -30.99
CA ALA A 229 7.42 1.30 -31.19
C ALA A 229 7.91 0.80 -32.57
N PRO A 230 8.70 -0.28 -32.66
CA PRO A 230 9.08 -0.85 -33.93
C PRO A 230 7.83 -1.44 -34.61
N ARG A 231 7.08 -0.58 -35.31
CA ARG A 231 6.16 -1.01 -36.36
C ARG A 231 7.01 -1.60 -37.48
N SER A 232 6.95 -2.92 -37.66
CA SER A 232 7.47 -3.57 -38.85
C SER A 232 6.33 -3.76 -39.84
N ILE A 233 6.38 -2.99 -40.92
CA ILE A 233 5.56 -3.20 -42.11
C ILE A 233 6.52 -3.58 -43.22
N ARG A 234 6.53 -4.86 -43.59
CA ARG A 234 7.23 -5.35 -44.77
C ARG A 234 6.35 -5.13 -45.99
N VAL A 235 6.87 -4.41 -46.96
CA VAL A 235 6.11 -4.11 -48.17
C VAL A 235 6.78 -4.76 -49.37
N PHE A 236 5.96 -5.51 -50.09
CA PHE A 236 6.28 -6.14 -51.35
C PHE A 236 5.61 -5.32 -52.46
N GLN A 237 6.33 -5.11 -53.54
CA GLN A 237 5.77 -4.56 -54.76
C GLN A 237 5.75 -5.68 -55.80
N ARG A 238 4.55 -6.07 -56.23
CA ARG A 238 4.36 -7.18 -57.20
C ARG A 238 5.12 -8.43 -56.76
N ARG A 239 4.96 -8.82 -55.48
CA ARG A 239 5.59 -10.01 -54.86
C ARG A 239 7.10 -9.98 -54.72
N MET A 240 7.77 -8.88 -55.02
CA MET A 240 9.18 -8.67 -54.70
C MET A 240 9.31 -7.76 -53.50
N PHE A 241 10.17 -8.11 -52.54
CA PHE A 241 10.44 -7.25 -51.40
C PHE A 241 10.95 -5.88 -51.86
N LEU A 242 10.42 -4.83 -51.26
CA LEU A 242 10.88 -3.47 -51.49
C LEU A 242 11.61 -2.94 -50.26
N CYS A 243 10.86 -2.82 -49.16
CA CYS A 243 11.37 -2.21 -47.93
C CYS A 243 10.66 -2.77 -46.69
N GLU A 244 11.34 -2.69 -45.55
CA GLU A 244 10.77 -2.91 -44.23
C GLU A 244 10.66 -1.57 -43.48
N GLY A 245 9.69 -1.47 -42.58
CA GLY A 245 9.52 -0.26 -41.75
C GLY A 245 8.78 0.87 -42.44
N ALA A 246 7.91 0.57 -43.41
CA ALA A 246 7.02 1.55 -44.06
C ALA A 246 5.86 2.00 -43.13
N LYS A 247 6.19 2.47 -41.92
CA LYS A 247 5.27 2.75 -40.80
C LYS A 247 4.11 3.69 -41.17
N GLU A 248 4.37 4.63 -42.07
CA GLU A 248 3.41 5.63 -42.55
C GLU A 248 2.33 5.06 -43.49
N LEU A 249 2.50 3.83 -43.99
CA LEU A 249 1.51 3.17 -44.84
C LEU A 249 0.23 2.82 -44.07
N LEU A 250 0.32 2.68 -42.75
CA LEU A 250 -0.84 2.58 -41.87
C LEU A 250 -1.21 3.96 -41.29
N PRO A 251 -2.47 4.17 -40.92
CA PRO A 251 -2.88 5.38 -40.23
C PRO A 251 -2.03 5.65 -38.97
N PRO A 252 -1.81 6.93 -38.60
CA PRO A 252 -1.03 7.29 -37.41
C PRO A 252 -1.58 6.68 -36.11
N TRP A 253 -2.89 6.47 -36.01
CA TRP A 253 -3.54 5.88 -34.84
C TRP A 253 -3.28 4.36 -34.67
N ALA A 254 -2.96 3.63 -35.75
CA ALA A 254 -2.83 2.17 -35.73
C ALA A 254 -1.43 1.69 -35.29
N THR A 255 -0.91 2.18 -34.16
CA THR A 255 0.48 1.93 -33.73
C THR A 255 0.79 0.51 -33.30
N PHE A 256 -0.24 -0.24 -32.91
CA PHE A 256 -0.16 -1.60 -32.41
C PHE A 256 -0.23 -2.66 -33.54
N VAL A 257 -0.31 -2.24 -34.81
CA VAL A 257 -0.47 -3.13 -35.97
C VAL A 257 0.82 -3.19 -36.78
N ASN A 258 1.25 -4.42 -37.06
CA ASN A 258 2.34 -4.76 -37.96
C ASN A 258 1.79 -5.41 -39.23
N GLY A 259 2.62 -5.62 -40.25
CA GLY A 259 2.11 -6.23 -41.47
C GLY A 259 3.11 -6.66 -42.51
N ILE A 260 2.62 -7.51 -43.40
CA ILE A 260 3.26 -7.96 -44.62
C ILE A 260 2.27 -7.68 -45.76
N LEU A 261 2.59 -6.71 -46.62
CA LEU A 261 1.66 -6.23 -47.64
C LEU A 261 2.28 -6.28 -49.02
N ASN A 262 1.58 -6.90 -49.97
CA ASN A 262 1.87 -6.82 -51.39
C ASN A 262 1.01 -5.72 -52.05
N THR A 263 1.69 -4.71 -52.59
CA THR A 263 1.11 -3.44 -53.06
C THR A 263 1.49 -3.18 -54.52
N PRO A 264 0.85 -3.88 -55.48
CA PRO A 264 1.23 -3.79 -56.90
C PRO A 264 1.04 -2.41 -57.53
N ASP A 265 0.12 -1.60 -56.99
CA ASP A 265 -0.27 -0.29 -57.56
C ASP A 265 0.49 0.90 -56.96
N LEU A 266 1.33 0.67 -55.94
CA LEU A 266 2.16 1.73 -55.38
C LEU A 266 3.41 1.95 -56.23
N SER A 267 3.82 3.22 -56.32
CA SER A 267 5.03 3.63 -57.04
C SER A 267 6.19 3.85 -56.06
N PRO A 268 7.26 3.03 -56.11
CA PRO A 268 8.43 3.21 -55.26
C PRO A 268 9.15 4.50 -55.65
N ASN A 269 9.94 5.04 -54.74
CA ASN A 269 10.91 6.09 -55.06
C ASN A 269 12.13 5.51 -55.80
N ALA A 270 13.04 6.38 -56.26
CA ALA A 270 14.21 5.97 -57.02
C ALA A 270 15.16 5.04 -56.23
N ALA A 271 15.25 5.22 -54.90
CA ALA A 271 16.09 4.42 -54.01
C ALA A 271 15.48 3.05 -53.64
N ARG A 272 14.19 2.83 -53.94
CA ARG A 272 13.42 1.62 -53.58
C ARG A 272 13.36 1.34 -52.08
N ASP A 273 13.50 2.35 -51.24
CA ASP A 273 13.39 2.25 -49.79
C ASP A 273 12.06 2.80 -49.25
N ASN A 274 11.26 3.49 -50.08
CA ASN A 274 9.95 4.01 -49.73
C ASN A 274 9.08 4.26 -50.98
N PHE A 275 7.86 4.74 -50.79
CA PHE A 275 6.90 5.05 -51.85
C PHE A 275 6.71 6.54 -52.06
N THR A 276 6.38 6.90 -53.29
CA THR A 276 5.93 8.27 -53.61
C THR A 276 4.58 8.53 -52.94
N ARG A 277 4.44 9.65 -52.23
CA ARG A 277 3.21 10.06 -51.51
C ARG A 277 2.12 10.59 -52.45
N ASN A 278 1.74 9.79 -53.44
CA ASN A 278 0.70 10.09 -54.42
C ASN A 278 -0.72 9.81 -53.88
N GLU A 279 -1.73 9.97 -54.73
CA GLU A 279 -3.13 9.73 -54.35
C GLU A 279 -3.40 8.26 -54.01
N ASN A 280 -2.85 7.31 -54.77
CA ASN A 280 -2.98 5.88 -54.50
C ASN A 280 -2.43 5.51 -53.12
N TRP A 281 -1.31 6.12 -52.72
CA TRP A 281 -0.73 5.93 -51.40
C TRP A 281 -1.69 6.38 -50.28
N ARG A 282 -2.31 7.56 -50.42
CA ARG A 282 -3.30 8.06 -49.45
C ARG A 282 -4.54 7.17 -49.38
N ARG A 283 -5.11 6.80 -50.54
CA ARG A 283 -6.26 5.91 -50.62
C ARG A 283 -5.99 4.56 -49.97
N LEU A 284 -4.81 3.97 -50.20
CA LEU A 284 -4.42 2.71 -49.59
C LEU A 284 -4.31 2.83 -48.06
N ARG A 285 -3.66 3.89 -47.55
CA ARG A 285 -3.53 4.12 -46.12
C ARG A 285 -4.90 4.19 -45.42
N ASP A 286 -5.82 4.95 -46.00
CA ASP A 286 -7.16 5.13 -45.43
C ASP A 286 -7.94 3.80 -45.50
N LYS A 287 -7.84 3.08 -46.63
CA LYS A 287 -8.46 1.75 -46.81
C LYS A 287 -7.94 0.71 -45.82
N LEU A 288 -6.63 0.69 -45.55
CA LEU A 288 -6.06 -0.19 -44.52
C LEU A 288 -6.59 0.14 -43.13
N GLY A 289 -6.83 1.43 -42.85
CA GLY A 289 -7.53 1.86 -41.64
C GLY A 289 -8.94 1.29 -41.53
N ASP A 290 -9.72 1.35 -42.62
CA ASP A 290 -11.06 0.78 -42.67
C ASP A 290 -11.06 -0.74 -42.46
N VAL A 291 -10.08 -1.45 -43.04
CA VAL A 291 -9.91 -2.90 -42.85
C VAL A 291 -9.64 -3.24 -41.39
N ILE A 292 -8.79 -2.48 -40.69
CA ILE A 292 -8.52 -2.68 -39.26
C ILE A 292 -9.80 -2.44 -38.45
N VAL A 293 -10.53 -1.35 -38.71
CA VAL A 293 -11.79 -1.04 -38.02
C VAL A 293 -12.82 -2.16 -38.24
N ALA A 294 -13.04 -2.57 -39.49
CA ALA A 294 -13.99 -3.61 -39.84
C ALA A 294 -13.65 -4.96 -39.22
N HIS A 295 -12.36 -5.29 -39.09
CA HIS A 295 -11.92 -6.49 -38.39
C HIS A 295 -12.25 -6.43 -36.89
N PHE A 296 -12.01 -5.28 -36.24
CA PHE A 296 -12.37 -5.12 -34.82
C PHE A 296 -13.89 -5.20 -34.61
N GLU A 297 -14.70 -4.69 -35.54
CA GLU A 297 -16.16 -4.85 -35.50
C GLU A 297 -16.57 -6.33 -35.62
N ARG A 298 -15.94 -7.07 -36.53
CA ARG A 298 -16.17 -8.51 -36.67
C ARG A 298 -15.78 -9.28 -35.41
N LEU A 299 -14.62 -8.96 -34.80
CA LEU A 299 -14.20 -9.55 -33.53
C LEU A 299 -15.21 -9.26 -32.42
N ARG A 300 -15.77 -8.05 -32.38
CA ARG A 300 -16.81 -7.69 -31.39
C ARG A 300 -18.03 -8.60 -31.48
N GLU A 301 -18.43 -8.98 -32.70
CA GLU A 301 -19.61 -9.81 -32.96
C GLU A 301 -19.34 -11.31 -32.80
N GLN A 302 -18.20 -11.78 -33.28
CA GLN A 302 -17.89 -13.22 -33.37
C GLN A 302 -17.07 -13.74 -32.17
N ASN A 303 -16.18 -12.92 -31.61
CA ASN A 303 -15.28 -13.31 -30.53
C ASN A 303 -14.96 -12.12 -29.59
N PRO A 304 -15.93 -11.68 -28.77
CA PRO A 304 -15.76 -10.53 -27.89
C PRO A 304 -14.68 -10.73 -26.82
N GLU A 305 -14.39 -12.00 -26.46
CA GLU A 305 -13.33 -12.33 -25.51
C GLU A 305 -11.96 -11.98 -26.07
N ARG A 306 -11.73 -12.34 -27.33
CA ARG A 306 -10.50 -12.04 -28.05
C ARG A 306 -10.31 -10.54 -28.23
N LEU A 307 -11.38 -9.82 -28.60
CA LEU A 307 -11.34 -8.36 -28.66
C LEU A 307 -10.94 -7.77 -27.30
N SER A 308 -11.56 -8.24 -26.22
CA SER A 308 -11.24 -7.77 -24.86
C SER A 308 -9.77 -8.04 -24.49
N GLU A 309 -9.21 -9.21 -24.87
CA GLU A 309 -7.79 -9.51 -24.68
C GLU A 309 -6.91 -8.51 -25.42
N ILE A 310 -7.22 -8.18 -26.68
CA ILE A 310 -6.46 -7.22 -27.49
C ILE A 310 -6.51 -5.82 -26.87
N LEU A 311 -7.71 -5.34 -26.52
CA LEU A 311 -7.92 -4.02 -25.91
C LEU A 311 -7.14 -3.91 -24.58
N ALA A 312 -7.21 -4.94 -23.72
CA ALA A 312 -6.51 -4.93 -22.44
C ALA A 312 -4.99 -5.11 -22.59
N TYR A 313 -4.53 -5.87 -23.59
CA TYR A 313 -3.10 -6.12 -23.79
C TYR A 313 -2.38 -4.89 -24.36
N HIS A 314 -3.02 -4.18 -25.28
CA HIS A 314 -2.52 -2.98 -25.96
C HIS A 314 -3.21 -1.69 -25.49
N ASP A 315 -3.63 -1.64 -24.21
CA ASP A 315 -4.46 -0.58 -23.63
C ASP A 315 -4.01 0.84 -23.99
N LEU A 316 -2.73 1.17 -23.77
CA LEU A 316 -2.20 2.49 -24.07
C LEU A 316 -2.26 2.85 -25.57
N ALA A 317 -1.92 1.90 -26.45
CA ALA A 317 -1.92 2.12 -27.90
C ALA A 317 -3.36 2.25 -28.45
N ILE A 318 -4.29 1.49 -27.89
CA ILE A 318 -5.71 1.55 -28.23
C ILE A 318 -6.33 2.85 -27.71
N LYS A 319 -6.01 3.29 -26.49
CA LYS A 319 -6.43 4.59 -25.95
C LYS A 319 -5.86 5.74 -26.79
N ALA A 320 -4.60 5.65 -27.22
CA ALA A 320 -4.02 6.59 -28.17
C ALA A 320 -4.80 6.59 -29.49
N ALA A 321 -5.17 5.42 -30.02
CA ALA A 321 -5.96 5.32 -31.25
C ALA A 321 -7.33 6.01 -31.11
N CYS A 322 -8.03 5.75 -30.00
CA CYS A 322 -9.28 6.42 -29.65
C CYS A 322 -9.14 7.94 -29.51
N HIS A 323 -7.99 8.42 -29.03
CA HIS A 323 -7.72 9.84 -28.86
C HIS A 323 -7.50 10.53 -30.21
N TYR A 324 -6.67 9.94 -31.08
CA TYR A 324 -6.30 10.55 -32.36
C TYR A 324 -7.31 10.27 -33.50
N TYR A 325 -8.23 9.32 -33.34
CA TYR A 325 -9.19 8.93 -34.38
C TYR A 325 -10.61 8.73 -33.83
N ASP A 326 -11.45 9.76 -34.00
CA ASP A 326 -12.82 9.81 -33.48
C ASP A 326 -13.72 8.64 -33.90
N PRO A 327 -13.73 8.18 -35.16
CA PRO A 327 -14.57 7.05 -35.57
C PRO A 327 -14.25 5.76 -34.81
N PHE A 328 -12.97 5.53 -34.47
CA PHE A 328 -12.56 4.36 -33.69
C PHE A 328 -13.03 4.47 -32.24
N PHE A 329 -12.94 5.66 -31.64
CA PHE A 329 -13.51 5.90 -30.31
C PHE A 329 -15.02 5.72 -30.27
N THR A 330 -15.76 6.24 -31.25
CA THR A 330 -17.23 6.06 -31.30
C THR A 330 -17.62 4.58 -31.37
N LYS A 331 -16.85 3.74 -32.07
CA LYS A 331 -17.13 2.30 -32.21
C LYS A 331 -16.68 1.46 -31.01
N PHE A 332 -15.53 1.79 -30.39
CA PHE A 332 -14.88 0.91 -29.39
C PHE A 332 -14.62 1.57 -28.03
N GLY A 333 -14.81 2.88 -27.88
CA GLY A 333 -14.51 3.64 -26.66
C GLY A 333 -15.27 3.14 -25.42
N HIS A 334 -16.49 2.65 -25.60
CA HIS A 334 -17.30 2.06 -24.53
C HIS A 334 -16.80 0.69 -24.05
N LEU A 335 -15.88 0.05 -24.78
CA LEU A 335 -15.27 -1.24 -24.43
C LEU A 335 -13.92 -1.07 -23.70
N LEU A 336 -13.41 0.15 -23.61
CA LEU A 336 -12.16 0.42 -22.91
C LEU A 336 -12.32 0.16 -21.42
N GLU A 337 -11.31 -0.48 -20.82
CA GLU A 337 -11.25 -0.70 -19.39
C GLU A 337 -10.60 0.49 -18.69
N TRP A 338 -11.21 0.86 -17.57
CA TRP A 338 -10.80 1.96 -16.71
C TRP A 338 -10.50 1.41 -15.34
N ARG A 339 -9.50 2.01 -14.68
CA ARG A 339 -9.18 1.66 -13.30
C ARG A 339 -10.18 2.33 -12.38
N VAL A 340 -10.78 1.55 -11.48
CA VAL A 340 -11.85 1.99 -10.56
C VAL A 340 -11.49 1.63 -9.13
N ASN A 341 -12.05 2.33 -8.15
CA ASN A 341 -11.81 2.03 -6.75
C ASN A 341 -12.53 0.74 -6.29
N SER A 342 -12.01 0.06 -5.25
CA SER A 342 -12.35 -1.32 -4.88
C SER A 342 -13.82 -1.56 -4.50
N ALA A 343 -14.54 -0.54 -4.01
CA ALA A 343 -15.97 -0.63 -3.71
C ALA A 343 -16.83 -1.01 -4.93
N SER A 344 -16.32 -0.78 -6.14
CA SER A 344 -17.00 -1.05 -7.41
C SER A 344 -16.41 -2.26 -8.13
N ALA A 345 -15.37 -2.90 -7.59
CA ALA A 345 -14.70 -4.07 -8.21
C ALA A 345 -15.57 -5.35 -8.20
N SER A 346 -16.72 -5.34 -7.51
CA SER A 346 -17.76 -6.37 -7.63
C SER A 346 -18.60 -6.26 -8.92
N VAL A 347 -18.39 -5.21 -9.71
CA VAL A 347 -19.04 -5.01 -11.01
C VAL A 347 -18.27 -5.78 -12.10
N GLY A 348 -18.69 -7.03 -12.34
CA GLY A 348 -18.58 -7.78 -13.61
C GLY A 348 -17.21 -7.88 -14.32
N ARG A 349 -16.72 -9.12 -14.49
CA ARG A 349 -15.56 -9.57 -15.31
C ARG A 349 -14.16 -9.52 -14.69
N ALA A 350 -14.03 -9.33 -13.38
CA ALA A 350 -12.73 -9.41 -12.68
C ALA A 350 -12.01 -10.79 -12.79
N GLU A 351 -12.71 -11.87 -13.15
CA GLU A 351 -12.14 -13.24 -13.14
C GLU A 351 -11.24 -13.59 -14.34
N ARG A 352 -11.19 -12.80 -15.43
CA ARG A 352 -10.39 -13.16 -16.62
C ARG A 352 -8.93 -12.71 -16.62
N ARG A 353 -8.48 -11.96 -15.61
CA ARG A 353 -7.04 -11.68 -15.40
C ARG A 353 -6.28 -12.84 -14.72
N ALA A 354 -6.79 -14.08 -14.82
CA ALA A 354 -6.21 -15.30 -14.25
C ALA A 354 -4.89 -15.78 -14.92
N GLY A 355 -4.12 -14.88 -15.53
CA GLY A 355 -2.71 -15.09 -15.92
C GLY A 355 -1.72 -14.15 -15.24
N ARG A 356 -2.20 -13.13 -14.51
CA ARG A 356 -1.37 -12.18 -13.75
C ARG A 356 -1.76 -12.27 -12.28
N ARG A 357 -1.41 -13.39 -11.65
CA ARG A 357 -1.23 -13.43 -10.19
C ARG A 357 -0.07 -12.49 -9.84
N VAL A 358 -0.36 -11.20 -9.69
CA VAL A 358 0.38 -10.40 -8.73
C VAL A 358 -0.26 -10.74 -7.39
N LEU A 359 0.12 -11.91 -6.86
CA LEU A 359 -0.08 -12.18 -5.46
C LEU A 359 0.82 -11.16 -4.74
N SER A 360 0.22 -10.17 -4.08
CA SER A 360 0.87 -9.72 -2.84
C SER A 360 0.94 -10.96 -1.96
N ASN A 361 2.10 -11.23 -1.38
CA ASN A 361 2.30 -12.41 -0.55
C ASN A 361 1.40 -12.44 0.71
N ASP A 362 0.64 -11.37 0.97
CA ASP A 362 -0.04 -11.14 2.25
C ASP A 362 -1.57 -11.15 2.18
N GLY A 363 -2.20 -11.51 1.04
CA GLY A 363 -3.66 -11.69 0.98
C GLY A 363 -4.50 -10.41 1.11
N GLU A 364 -3.91 -9.23 0.94
CA GLU A 364 -4.65 -7.97 0.86
C GLU A 364 -5.48 -7.87 -0.44
N ILE A 365 -6.74 -7.45 -0.27
CA ILE A 365 -7.67 -7.15 -1.36
C ILE A 365 -7.06 -6.06 -2.25
N MET A 366 -7.03 -6.26 -3.57
CA MET A 366 -6.60 -5.24 -4.52
C MET A 366 -7.35 -3.93 -4.27
N ALA A 367 -6.65 -2.83 -3.96
CA ALA A 367 -7.24 -1.53 -3.64
C ALA A 367 -8.04 -0.88 -4.80
N TYR A 368 -8.02 -1.50 -6.00
CA TYR A 368 -8.67 -1.02 -7.21
C TYR A 368 -9.05 -2.19 -8.15
N GLY A 369 -10.10 -1.99 -8.95
CA GLY A 369 -10.58 -2.89 -10.00
C GLY A 369 -10.44 -2.32 -11.41
N TRP A 370 -10.90 -3.07 -12.41
CA TRP A 370 -10.98 -2.65 -13.82
C TRP A 370 -12.38 -2.91 -14.33
N ALA A 371 -13.01 -1.91 -14.95
CA ALA A 371 -14.35 -2.02 -15.51
C ALA A 371 -14.53 -1.06 -16.70
N THR A 372 -15.54 -1.32 -17.53
CA THR A 372 -15.89 -0.43 -18.65
C THR A 372 -16.77 0.72 -18.17
N LEU A 373 -16.74 1.88 -18.85
CA LEU A 373 -17.60 3.02 -18.49
C LEU A 373 -19.09 2.66 -18.45
N PRO A 374 -19.67 1.89 -19.40
CA PRO A 374 -21.05 1.43 -19.30
C PRO A 374 -21.33 0.62 -18.02
N ASP A 375 -20.45 -0.32 -17.68
CA ASP A 375 -20.59 -1.16 -16.49
C ASP A 375 -20.55 -0.29 -15.22
N ILE A 376 -19.60 0.65 -15.15
CA ILE A 376 -19.45 1.60 -14.03
C ILE A 376 -20.69 2.50 -13.89
N ILE A 377 -21.13 3.12 -14.99
CA ILE A 377 -22.26 4.03 -14.99
C ILE A 377 -23.55 3.31 -14.61
N SER A 378 -23.73 2.07 -15.07
CA SER A 378 -24.89 1.24 -14.72
C SER A 378 -24.98 0.91 -13.22
N ALA A 379 -23.84 0.83 -12.54
CA ALA A 379 -23.75 0.57 -11.11
C ALA A 379 -23.95 1.82 -10.22
N LEU A 380 -23.85 3.03 -10.79
CA LEU A 380 -24.07 4.27 -10.05
C LEU A 380 -25.55 4.42 -9.61
N PRO A 381 -25.83 5.09 -8.47
CA PRO A 381 -27.21 5.36 -8.05
C PRO A 381 -27.96 6.21 -9.09
N ALA A 382 -29.24 5.92 -9.28
CA ALA A 382 -30.10 6.73 -10.14
C ALA A 382 -30.34 8.10 -9.50
N VAL A 383 -30.25 9.16 -10.30
CA VAL A 383 -30.49 10.54 -9.87
C VAL A 383 -31.74 11.04 -10.59
N THR A 384 -32.64 11.71 -9.88
CA THR A 384 -33.82 12.37 -10.46
C THR A 384 -33.72 13.87 -10.28
N ASN A 385 -34.11 14.62 -11.31
CA ASN A 385 -34.23 16.07 -11.24
C ASN A 385 -35.38 16.47 -10.30
N GLU A 386 -35.44 17.76 -9.92
CA GLU A 386 -36.52 18.32 -9.10
C GLU A 386 -37.93 18.13 -9.73
N SER A 387 -37.99 17.90 -11.04
CA SER A 387 -39.20 17.57 -11.80
C SER A 387 -39.59 16.08 -11.81
N GLY A 388 -38.83 15.20 -11.14
CA GLY A 388 -39.03 13.75 -11.14
C GLY A 388 -38.55 13.02 -12.40
N SER A 389 -37.91 13.72 -13.34
CA SER A 389 -37.33 13.12 -14.55
C SER A 389 -35.93 12.53 -14.28
N PRO A 390 -35.47 11.52 -15.04
CA PRO A 390 -34.12 10.97 -14.90
C PRO A 390 -33.06 12.05 -15.16
N ALA A 391 -32.08 12.15 -14.27
CA ALA A 391 -30.93 13.03 -14.38
C ALA A 391 -29.68 12.23 -14.80
N PRO A 392 -28.67 12.87 -15.40
CA PRO A 392 -27.39 12.22 -15.66
C PRO A 392 -26.74 11.78 -14.34
N ARG A 393 -26.23 10.54 -14.32
CA ARG A 393 -25.55 9.99 -13.14
C ARG A 393 -24.21 10.68 -12.94
N LYS A 394 -23.91 11.05 -11.69
CA LYS A 394 -22.64 11.69 -11.34
C LYS A 394 -21.54 10.64 -11.26
N LEU A 395 -20.58 10.71 -12.17
CA LEU A 395 -19.40 9.85 -12.19
C LEU A 395 -18.21 10.63 -11.61
N GLY A 396 -17.76 10.23 -10.43
CA GLY A 396 -16.51 10.72 -9.86
C GLY A 396 -15.33 10.31 -10.73
N CYS A 397 -14.44 11.24 -11.03
CA CYS A 397 -13.14 10.91 -11.63
C CYS A 397 -12.04 11.83 -11.13
N PHE A 398 -10.80 11.38 -11.28
CA PHE A 398 -9.62 12.24 -11.14
C PHE A 398 -8.68 11.98 -12.31
N THR A 399 -7.81 12.95 -12.57
CA THR A 399 -7.04 13.02 -13.81
C THR A 399 -5.55 13.26 -13.58
N THR A 400 -5.17 13.31 -12.32
CA THR A 400 -3.82 13.59 -11.87
C THR A 400 -3.14 12.29 -11.48
N SER A 401 -2.05 11.97 -12.20
CA SER A 401 -1.39 10.65 -12.17
C SER A 401 -0.79 10.27 -10.82
N SER A 402 -0.53 11.26 -9.98
CA SER A 402 0.08 11.10 -8.67
C SER A 402 -0.95 11.03 -7.53
N SER A 403 -2.22 11.33 -7.85
CA SER A 403 -3.34 11.46 -6.90
C SER A 403 -4.14 10.19 -6.69
N ALA A 404 -3.88 9.13 -7.47
CA ALA A 404 -4.64 7.89 -7.37
C ALA A 404 -4.66 7.30 -5.96
N ASN A 405 -3.59 7.44 -5.16
CA ASN A 405 -3.55 6.88 -3.81
C ASN A 405 -4.46 7.66 -2.84
N GLN A 406 -4.30 8.98 -2.78
CA GLN A 406 -5.12 9.85 -1.92
C GLN A 406 -6.61 9.77 -2.28
N TYR A 407 -6.91 9.89 -3.58
CA TYR A 407 -8.29 10.01 -4.02
C TYR A 407 -9.00 8.66 -4.14
N PHE A 408 -8.30 7.53 -4.37
CA PHE A 408 -8.95 6.23 -4.25
C PHE A 408 -9.29 5.85 -2.81
N GLU A 409 -8.44 6.17 -1.83
CA GLU A 409 -8.80 5.97 -0.42
C GLU A 409 -10.03 6.78 -0.04
N MET A 410 -10.09 8.05 -0.45
CA MET A 410 -11.26 8.90 -0.22
C MET A 410 -12.50 8.42 -0.96
N ALA A 411 -12.35 8.01 -2.22
CA ALA A 411 -13.45 7.49 -3.04
C ALA A 411 -14.01 6.19 -2.50
N ASN A 412 -13.17 5.27 -2.00
CA ASN A 412 -13.61 4.01 -1.40
C ASN A 412 -14.59 4.22 -0.24
N ALA A 413 -14.49 5.34 0.47
CA ALA A 413 -15.38 5.69 1.57
C ALA A 413 -16.65 6.45 1.15
N ALA A 414 -16.74 6.92 -0.11
CA ALA A 414 -17.74 7.90 -0.52
C ALA A 414 -18.52 7.52 -1.79
N GLN A 415 -17.83 7.24 -2.91
CA GLN A 415 -18.46 6.98 -4.21
C GLN A 415 -17.55 6.24 -5.19
N THR A 416 -18.16 5.54 -6.15
CA THR A 416 -17.46 4.97 -7.30
C THR A 416 -16.72 6.07 -8.07
N THR A 417 -15.40 5.92 -8.21
CA THR A 417 -14.52 6.89 -8.84
C THR A 417 -13.59 6.21 -9.84
N VAL A 418 -13.43 6.86 -11.00
CA VAL A 418 -12.57 6.40 -12.09
C VAL A 418 -11.24 7.15 -12.06
N ASP A 419 -10.16 6.40 -12.17
CA ASP A 419 -8.82 6.93 -12.46
C ASP A 419 -8.71 7.17 -13.97
N ALA A 420 -8.70 8.45 -14.35
CA ALA A 420 -8.53 8.93 -15.72
C ALA A 420 -7.21 9.69 -15.85
N SER A 421 -6.20 9.27 -15.09
CA SER A 421 -4.94 9.99 -14.95
C SER A 421 -3.82 9.51 -15.88
N TYR A 422 -4.01 8.40 -16.59
CA TYR A 422 -3.04 7.91 -17.57
C TYR A 422 -3.11 8.74 -18.86
N PRO A 423 -2.09 8.65 -19.74
CA PRO A 423 -2.09 9.37 -21.00
C PRO A 423 -3.38 9.18 -21.80
N PHE A 424 -3.87 10.27 -22.40
CA PHE A 424 -5.11 10.37 -23.18
C PHE A 424 -6.42 10.23 -22.38
N GLU A 425 -6.40 9.66 -21.17
CA GLU A 425 -7.62 9.32 -20.43
C GLU A 425 -8.46 10.54 -20.02
N ASP A 426 -7.85 11.65 -19.58
CA ASP A 426 -8.57 12.91 -19.26
C ASP A 426 -9.38 13.42 -20.46
N GLU A 427 -8.86 13.28 -21.69
CA GLU A 427 -9.57 13.70 -22.90
C GLU A 427 -10.62 12.65 -23.33
N LEU A 428 -10.30 11.36 -23.21
CA LEU A 428 -11.21 10.28 -23.56
C LEU A 428 -12.45 10.24 -22.65
N ILE A 429 -12.28 10.46 -21.34
CA ILE A 429 -13.41 10.46 -20.40
C ILE A 429 -14.33 11.67 -20.64
N LYS A 430 -13.77 12.84 -20.94
CA LYS A 430 -14.56 14.02 -21.36
C LYS A 430 -15.34 13.74 -22.62
N LYS A 431 -14.67 13.21 -23.64
CA LYS A 431 -15.28 12.87 -24.93
C LYS A 431 -16.43 11.87 -24.76
N TYR A 432 -16.25 10.87 -23.90
CA TYR A 432 -17.32 9.93 -23.56
C TYR A 432 -18.51 10.65 -22.92
N ALA A 433 -18.27 11.49 -21.90
CA ALA A 433 -19.32 12.23 -21.22
C ALA A 433 -20.05 13.22 -22.15
N GLU A 434 -19.35 13.83 -23.11
CA GLU A 434 -19.94 14.71 -24.11
C GLU A 434 -20.84 13.97 -25.11
N GLN A 435 -20.50 12.72 -25.45
CA GLN A 435 -21.35 11.85 -26.28
C GLN A 435 -22.55 11.29 -25.50
N HIS A 436 -22.47 11.25 -24.17
CA HIS A 436 -23.46 10.65 -23.27
C HIS A 436 -23.98 11.65 -22.22
N ARG A 437 -24.17 12.93 -22.59
CA ARG A 437 -24.57 14.01 -21.65
C ARG A 437 -25.87 13.74 -20.90
N ASP A 438 -26.79 12.99 -21.50
CA ASP A 438 -28.05 12.62 -20.87
C ASP A 438 -27.91 11.50 -19.83
N ALA A 439 -26.82 10.72 -19.90
CA ALA A 439 -26.59 9.54 -19.05
C ALA A 439 -25.57 9.79 -17.94
N VAL A 440 -24.53 10.60 -18.19
CA VAL A 440 -23.42 10.80 -17.26
C VAL A 440 -22.97 12.26 -17.18
N ALA A 441 -22.70 12.71 -15.97
CA ALA A 441 -22.05 13.98 -15.66
C ALA A 441 -20.77 13.71 -14.88
N LEU A 442 -19.63 14.24 -15.34
CA LEU A 442 -18.35 14.06 -14.66
C LEU A 442 -18.27 14.98 -13.45
N VAL A 443 -17.74 14.44 -12.35
CA VAL A 443 -17.38 15.20 -11.15
C VAL A 443 -15.90 14.98 -10.88
N TYR A 444 -15.10 16.04 -11.04
CA TYR A 444 -13.64 15.98 -10.86
C TYR A 444 -13.28 16.10 -9.38
N VAL A 445 -13.15 14.97 -8.70
CA VAL A 445 -12.92 14.92 -7.25
C VAL A 445 -11.58 15.56 -6.85
N ASP A 446 -10.62 15.58 -7.77
CA ASP A 446 -9.30 16.22 -7.62
C ASP A 446 -9.33 17.76 -7.77
N ARG A 447 -10.45 18.34 -8.22
CA ARG A 447 -10.55 19.77 -8.57
C ARG A 447 -11.71 20.49 -7.89
N GLU A 448 -12.84 19.83 -7.77
CA GLU A 448 -14.08 20.39 -7.24
C GLU A 448 -14.30 19.95 -5.79
N ASP A 449 -14.88 20.85 -4.99
CA ASP A 449 -15.38 20.49 -3.66
C ASP A 449 -16.69 19.70 -3.83
N ASP A 450 -16.58 18.41 -4.16
CA ASP A 450 -17.71 17.51 -4.21
C ASP A 450 -18.21 17.24 -2.78
N PRO A 451 -19.45 17.63 -2.41
CA PRO A 451 -20.01 17.38 -1.08
C PRO A 451 -20.07 15.90 -0.69
N ALA A 452 -20.05 14.97 -1.67
CA ALA A 452 -19.99 13.54 -1.41
C ALA A 452 -18.66 13.13 -0.76
N VAL A 453 -17.57 13.84 -1.08
CA VAL A 453 -16.20 13.52 -0.65
C VAL A 453 -15.73 14.49 0.43
N PHE A 454 -15.96 15.79 0.25
CA PHE A 454 -15.62 16.85 1.19
C PHE A 454 -16.87 17.37 1.90
N LYS A 455 -17.08 16.94 3.15
CA LYS A 455 -18.17 17.44 4.00
C LYS A 455 -17.81 18.81 4.59
N GLU A 456 -18.82 19.64 4.78
CA GLU A 456 -18.68 20.93 5.45
C GLU A 456 -18.20 20.77 6.91
N LEU A 457 -17.57 21.82 7.42
CA LEU A 457 -17.13 21.87 8.81
C LEU A 457 -18.31 22.13 9.73
N ASP A 458 -18.30 21.51 10.89
CA ASP A 458 -19.17 21.92 11.99
C ASP A 458 -18.58 23.19 12.62
N ALA A 459 -19.33 24.30 12.60
CA ALA A 459 -18.86 25.62 13.00
C ALA A 459 -18.44 25.70 14.48
N ASP A 460 -18.99 24.83 15.33
CA ASP A 460 -18.70 24.80 16.76
C ASP A 460 -17.59 23.80 17.10
N VAL A 461 -17.60 22.62 16.46
CA VAL A 461 -16.64 21.55 16.76
C VAL A 461 -15.31 21.74 16.05
N ASP A 462 -15.31 22.19 14.80
CA ASP A 462 -14.13 22.18 13.94
C ASP A 462 -13.47 23.57 13.81
N ARG A 463 -13.84 24.52 14.69
CA ARG A 463 -13.31 25.90 14.70
C ARG A 463 -11.80 25.97 14.84
N SER A 464 -11.20 25.15 15.72
CA SER A 464 -9.74 25.10 15.93
C SER A 464 -9.03 24.61 14.67
N VAL A 465 -9.58 23.64 13.95
CA VAL A 465 -9.02 23.12 12.69
C VAL A 465 -9.07 24.19 11.59
N ALA A 466 -10.14 24.99 11.54
CA ALA A 466 -10.21 26.13 10.61
C ALA A 466 -9.16 27.21 10.93
N GLN A 467 -8.82 27.42 12.22
CA GLN A 467 -7.74 28.32 12.62
C GLN A 467 -6.37 27.75 12.24
N LEU A 468 -6.15 26.45 12.46
CA LEU A 468 -4.94 25.75 12.03
C LEU A 468 -4.70 25.92 10.52
N ALA A 469 -5.72 25.73 9.68
CA ALA A 469 -5.60 25.93 8.23
C ALA A 469 -5.13 27.36 7.85
N ARG A 470 -5.65 28.39 8.53
CA ARG A 470 -5.20 29.79 8.33
C ARG A 470 -3.75 29.99 8.79
N ALA A 471 -3.38 29.39 9.92
CA ALA A 471 -2.01 29.43 10.43
C ALA A 471 -1.04 28.77 9.45
N MET A 472 -1.34 27.55 8.98
CA MET A 472 -0.54 26.82 7.99
C MET A 472 -0.36 27.62 6.70
N SER A 473 -1.42 28.27 6.18
CA SER A 473 -1.35 29.12 4.98
C SER A 473 -0.43 30.33 5.14
N THR A 474 -0.19 30.78 6.37
CA THR A 474 0.61 31.96 6.69
C THR A 474 2.05 31.60 7.03
N LEU A 475 2.22 30.54 7.84
CA LEU A 475 3.50 30.14 8.42
C LEU A 475 4.32 29.24 7.49
N ILE A 476 3.66 28.37 6.70
CA ILE A 476 4.37 27.46 5.80
C ILE A 476 4.70 28.17 4.49
N ARG A 477 5.99 28.23 4.16
CA ARG A 477 6.45 28.63 2.82
C ARG A 477 6.71 27.41 1.98
N ALA A 478 5.88 27.21 0.95
CA ALA A 478 6.11 26.16 -0.03
C ALA A 478 7.48 26.33 -0.70
N GLY A 479 8.11 25.21 -1.06
CA GLY A 479 9.40 25.19 -1.76
C GLY A 479 9.35 25.77 -3.16
N GLY A 480 9.53 27.08 -3.28
CA GLY A 480 9.41 27.82 -4.54
C GLY A 480 8.74 29.16 -4.29
N SER A 481 8.66 30.02 -5.29
CA SER A 481 8.09 31.37 -5.14
C SER A 481 6.55 31.41 -4.98
N GLY A 482 5.87 30.26 -4.86
CA GLY A 482 4.42 30.14 -4.67
C GLY A 482 3.96 30.10 -3.21
N ARG A 483 2.70 30.50 -2.94
CA ARG A 483 2.09 30.45 -1.59
C ARG A 483 1.33 29.13 -1.38
N LEU A 484 1.34 28.62 -0.15
CA LEU A 484 0.48 27.51 0.25
C LEU A 484 -0.87 28.07 0.70
N ARG A 485 -1.97 27.59 0.10
CA ARG A 485 -3.33 27.85 0.57
C ARG A 485 -3.88 26.57 1.18
N VAL A 486 -4.24 26.65 2.46
CA VAL A 486 -4.77 25.52 3.22
C VAL A 486 -6.22 25.80 3.59
N GLU A 487 -7.07 24.82 3.29
CA GLU A 487 -8.48 24.80 3.66
C GLU A 487 -8.74 23.63 4.61
N ALA A 488 -9.80 23.72 5.42
CA ALA A 488 -10.23 22.62 6.28
C ALA A 488 -11.56 22.07 5.79
N ARG A 489 -11.64 20.75 5.64
CA ARG A 489 -12.86 20.00 5.28
C ARG A 489 -12.89 18.71 6.09
N ARG A 490 -14.05 18.06 6.16
CA ARG A 490 -14.18 16.73 6.76
C ARG A 490 -14.27 15.68 5.66
N PHE A 491 -13.42 14.66 5.68
CA PHE A 491 -13.44 13.55 4.72
C PHE A 491 -12.93 12.25 5.35
N GLU A 492 -13.22 11.12 4.71
CA GLU A 492 -12.79 9.78 5.14
C GLU A 492 -11.63 9.29 4.23
N PRO A 493 -10.74 8.39 4.71
CA PRO A 493 -10.64 7.90 6.08
C PRO A 493 -9.98 8.93 7.03
N PRO A 494 -10.15 8.83 8.36
CA PRO A 494 -9.56 9.77 9.32
C PRO A 494 -8.02 9.64 9.43
N THR A 495 -7.48 8.54 8.91
CA THR A 495 -6.04 8.29 8.75
C THR A 495 -5.42 9.15 7.65
N LEU A 496 -6.21 9.65 6.69
CA LEU A 496 -5.74 10.57 5.68
C LEU A 496 -5.81 12.00 6.23
N HIS A 497 -4.66 12.55 6.60
CA HIS A 497 -4.56 13.81 7.33
C HIS A 497 -4.76 15.05 6.45
N ALA A 498 -4.25 15.02 5.22
CA ALA A 498 -4.33 16.12 4.28
C ALA A 498 -4.24 15.60 2.84
N VAL A 499 -4.86 16.33 1.92
CA VAL A 499 -4.80 16.06 0.48
C VAL A 499 -4.43 17.29 -0.30
N LEU A 500 -3.67 17.09 -1.38
CA LEU A 500 -3.27 18.15 -2.29
C LEU A 500 -4.25 18.22 -3.45
N LYS A 501 -4.77 19.42 -3.71
CA LYS A 501 -5.62 19.68 -4.89
C LYS A 501 -4.75 20.23 -6.01
N ASP A 502 -4.88 19.66 -7.20
CA ASP A 502 -4.19 20.21 -8.36
C ASP A 502 -4.84 21.54 -8.78
N THR A 503 -4.03 22.42 -9.34
CA THR A 503 -4.50 23.65 -9.99
C THR A 503 -4.29 23.51 -11.48
N ASP A 504 -5.07 24.21 -12.30
CA ASP A 504 -4.87 24.18 -13.76
C ASP A 504 -3.45 24.58 -14.18
N ALA A 505 -2.79 25.42 -13.37
CA ALA A 505 -1.37 25.76 -13.51
C ALA A 505 -0.41 24.59 -13.20
N GLY A 506 -0.75 23.72 -12.25
CA GLY A 506 0.02 22.51 -11.92
C GLY A 506 0.02 21.50 -13.07
N ARG A 507 -1.12 21.34 -13.75
CA ARG A 507 -1.29 20.47 -14.92
C ARG A 507 -0.48 20.92 -16.14
N GLY A 508 -0.47 22.22 -16.43
CA GLY A 508 0.32 22.79 -17.53
C GLY A 508 1.80 22.50 -17.38
N VAL A 509 2.30 22.45 -16.15
CA VAL A 509 3.70 22.14 -15.88
C VAL A 509 4.02 20.65 -15.87
N ARG A 510 3.11 19.79 -15.42
CA ARG A 510 3.28 18.34 -15.61
C ARG A 510 3.38 18.02 -17.10
N LYS A 511 2.43 18.50 -17.91
CA LYS A 511 2.47 18.38 -19.37
C LYS A 511 3.77 18.94 -19.96
N ALA A 512 4.24 20.10 -19.51
CA ALA A 512 5.52 20.65 -19.95
C ALA A 512 6.73 19.76 -19.56
N ARG A 513 6.74 19.21 -18.34
CA ARG A 513 7.80 18.29 -17.89
C ARG A 513 7.76 16.96 -18.65
N ASP A 514 6.57 16.44 -18.94
CA ASP A 514 6.38 15.25 -19.75
C ASP A 514 6.88 15.49 -21.19
N ILE A 515 6.58 16.67 -21.77
CA ILE A 515 7.12 17.09 -23.06
C ILE A 515 8.66 17.18 -23.03
N LEU A 516 9.27 17.69 -21.96
CA LEU A 516 10.74 17.76 -21.88
C LEU A 516 11.40 16.39 -21.68
N ASN A 517 10.72 15.50 -20.98
CA ASN A 517 11.18 14.13 -20.75
C ASN A 517 10.91 13.22 -21.96
N ASP A 518 10.04 13.61 -22.88
CA ASP A 518 9.80 12.91 -24.12
C ASP A 518 11.03 13.04 -25.05
N PRO A 519 11.75 11.95 -25.35
CA PRO A 519 12.89 11.96 -26.26
C PRO A 519 12.55 12.54 -27.63
N ASN A 520 11.29 12.39 -28.06
CA ASN A 520 10.80 12.73 -29.40
C ASN A 520 10.08 14.08 -29.48
N ALA A 521 10.00 14.81 -28.36
CA ALA A 521 9.45 16.16 -28.39
C ALA A 521 10.28 17.06 -29.31
N THR A 522 9.58 17.73 -30.22
CA THR A 522 10.19 18.66 -31.17
C THR A 522 10.87 19.83 -30.44
N PRO A 523 11.91 20.46 -31.03
CA PRO A 523 12.59 21.59 -30.42
C PRO A 523 11.64 22.74 -30.02
N ASP A 524 10.61 22.99 -30.83
CA ASP A 524 9.59 24.02 -30.56
C ASP A 524 8.71 23.67 -29.34
N LEU A 525 8.29 22.41 -29.23
CA LEU A 525 7.52 21.93 -28.06
C LEU A 525 8.35 21.95 -26.79
N ARG A 526 9.65 21.59 -26.88
CA ARG A 526 10.58 21.71 -25.75
C ARG A 526 10.78 23.16 -25.32
N THR A 527 10.94 24.08 -26.26
CA THR A 527 11.08 25.52 -25.98
C THR A 527 9.82 26.08 -25.32
N MET A 528 8.64 25.72 -25.84
CA MET A 528 7.35 26.09 -25.26
C MET A 528 7.18 25.49 -23.85
N ALA A 529 7.56 24.23 -23.65
CA ALA A 529 7.54 23.57 -22.35
C ALA A 529 8.50 24.23 -21.34
N GLU A 530 9.71 24.62 -21.77
CA GLU A 530 10.65 25.39 -20.97
C GLU A 530 10.09 26.77 -20.60
N GLU A 531 9.41 27.45 -21.51
CA GLU A 531 8.73 28.73 -21.24
C GLU A 531 7.56 28.55 -20.25
N MET A 532 6.74 27.52 -20.42
CA MET A 532 5.67 27.16 -19.47
C MET A 532 6.22 26.83 -18.07
N LEU A 533 7.38 26.17 -18.00
CA LEU A 533 8.09 25.90 -16.75
C LEU A 533 8.67 27.19 -16.13
N LYS A 534 9.19 28.13 -16.94
CA LYS A 534 9.69 29.43 -16.49
C LYS A 534 8.57 30.35 -15.98
N MET A 535 7.36 30.26 -16.56
CA MET A 535 6.17 30.98 -16.08
C MET A 535 5.67 30.47 -14.71
N ARG A 536 6.12 29.30 -14.23
CA ARG A 536 5.68 28.62 -13.01
C ARG A 536 6.21 29.17 -11.69
N MET A 537 6.90 30.31 -11.67
CA MET A 537 7.36 30.85 -10.38
C MET A 537 6.19 31.21 -9.42
N ASN A 538 4.92 31.28 -9.86
CA ASN A 538 3.83 31.85 -9.05
C ASN A 538 2.54 31.01 -8.88
N SER A 539 2.51 29.69 -9.12
CA SER A 539 1.28 28.91 -8.87
C SER A 539 1.12 28.54 -7.39
N ASP A 540 0.00 28.95 -6.77
CA ASP A 540 -0.34 28.60 -5.39
C ASP A 540 -0.65 27.10 -5.26
N ILE A 541 -0.08 26.44 -4.24
CA ILE A 541 -0.40 25.05 -3.90
C ILE A 541 -1.66 25.08 -3.04
N ARG A 542 -2.69 24.30 -3.40
CA ARG A 542 -3.89 24.12 -2.57
C ARG A 542 -3.83 22.80 -1.82
N MET A 543 -4.00 22.88 -0.51
CA MET A 543 -4.07 21.72 0.38
C MET A 543 -5.36 21.77 1.19
N THR A 544 -5.96 20.62 1.44
CA THR A 544 -7.12 20.49 2.31
C THR A 544 -6.78 19.55 3.46
N ILE A 545 -6.85 20.04 4.71
CA ILE A 545 -6.62 19.26 5.93
C ILE A 545 -7.93 18.61 6.42
N ASN A 546 -7.82 17.42 7.00
CA ASN A 546 -8.96 16.60 7.41
C ASN A 546 -9.40 16.89 8.84
N ALA A 547 -10.56 17.51 9.02
CA ALA A 547 -11.16 17.72 10.33
C ALA A 547 -11.64 16.44 11.02
N ALA A 548 -11.79 15.30 10.31
CA ALA A 548 -12.07 14.01 10.94
C ALA A 548 -10.81 13.41 11.60
N SER A 549 -9.62 13.86 11.22
CA SER A 549 -8.38 13.24 11.65
C SER A 549 -8.01 13.57 13.09
N PRO A 550 -7.75 12.58 13.96
CA PRO A 550 -7.30 12.82 15.33
C PRO A 550 -6.02 13.65 15.40
N LEU A 551 -5.03 13.35 14.54
CA LEU A 551 -3.76 14.09 14.48
C LEU A 551 -3.97 15.58 14.20
N ILE A 552 -4.83 15.91 13.23
CA ILE A 552 -5.11 17.30 12.86
C ILE A 552 -5.85 18.03 13.98
N ARG A 553 -6.77 17.35 14.67
CA ARG A 553 -7.47 17.91 15.83
C ARG A 553 -6.51 18.20 16.98
N ASP A 554 -5.63 17.26 17.30
CA ASP A 554 -4.63 17.43 18.36
C ASP A 554 -3.69 18.58 18.02
N LEU A 555 -3.16 18.61 16.79
CA LEU A 555 -2.30 19.70 16.30
C LEU A 555 -2.99 21.06 16.36
N ALA A 556 -4.30 21.12 16.10
CA ALA A 556 -5.07 22.36 16.16
C ALA A 556 -5.20 22.96 17.57
N THR A 557 -4.95 22.17 18.63
CA THR A 557 -4.98 22.65 20.03
C THR A 557 -3.66 23.22 20.54
N LEU A 558 -2.57 23.03 19.78
CA LEU A 558 -1.23 23.44 20.18
C LEU A 558 -0.94 24.93 19.92
N ASN A 559 0.09 25.46 20.58
CA ASN A 559 0.52 26.84 20.38
C ASN A 559 1.32 27.01 19.09
N TYR A 560 0.86 27.86 18.17
CA TYR A 560 1.48 28.03 16.85
C TYR A 560 2.76 28.88 16.85
N ASP A 561 3.07 29.55 17.97
CA ASP A 561 4.34 30.29 18.13
C ASP A 561 5.53 29.37 18.45
N ASP A 562 5.26 28.10 18.77
CA ASP A 562 6.30 27.10 19.03
C ASP A 562 6.89 26.56 17.71
N GLU A 563 8.22 26.64 17.57
CA GLU A 563 8.95 26.13 16.39
C GLU A 563 8.65 24.64 16.15
N ASP A 564 8.40 23.88 17.21
CA ASP A 564 8.16 22.44 17.15
C ASP A 564 6.80 22.14 16.50
N VAL A 565 5.81 22.99 16.79
CA VAL A 565 4.47 22.90 16.22
C VAL A 565 4.51 23.31 14.75
N VAL A 566 5.31 24.33 14.38
CA VAL A 566 5.53 24.70 12.97
C VAL A 566 6.18 23.55 12.20
N ASP A 567 7.19 22.87 12.77
CA ASP A 567 7.82 21.71 12.13
C ASP A 567 6.83 20.54 11.94
N LEU A 568 5.91 20.31 12.89
CA LEU A 568 4.81 19.34 12.74
C LEU A 568 3.84 19.72 11.61
N MET A 569 3.47 21.01 11.49
CA MET A 569 2.63 21.51 10.40
C MET A 569 3.29 21.29 9.03
N VAL A 570 4.60 21.56 8.92
CA VAL A 570 5.36 21.29 7.68
C VAL A 570 5.47 19.79 7.42
N GLY A 571 5.57 18.97 8.47
CA GLY A 571 5.49 17.51 8.39
C GLY A 571 4.22 17.02 7.71
N VAL A 572 3.05 17.53 8.13
CA VAL A 572 1.75 17.22 7.48
C VAL A 572 1.73 17.61 6.01
N TYR A 573 2.29 18.78 5.67
CA TYR A 573 2.40 19.21 4.27
C TYR A 573 3.31 18.30 3.43
N ASN A 574 4.48 17.92 3.95
CA ASN A 574 5.42 17.05 3.24
C ASN A 574 4.89 15.62 3.10
N ASP A 575 4.19 15.11 4.12
CA ASP A 575 3.48 13.83 4.06
C ASP A 575 2.44 13.84 2.93
N ALA A 576 1.64 14.90 2.83
CA ALA A 576 0.68 15.06 1.74
C ALA A 576 1.34 15.10 0.34
N ILE A 577 2.54 15.71 0.20
CA ILE A 577 3.31 15.68 -1.05
C ILE A 577 3.79 14.27 -1.39
N LEU A 578 4.38 13.59 -0.39
CA LEU A 578 4.94 12.25 -0.55
C LEU A 578 3.86 11.23 -0.90
N TYR A 579 2.73 11.27 -0.19
CA TYR A 579 1.62 10.35 -0.40
C TYR A 579 0.91 10.61 -1.75
N ASN A 580 0.88 11.87 -2.21
CA ASN A 580 0.45 12.26 -3.56
C ASN A 580 1.53 11.99 -4.64
N GLN A 581 2.60 11.27 -4.34
CA GLN A 581 3.70 10.90 -5.26
C GLN A 581 4.26 12.06 -6.12
N GLU A 582 4.19 13.30 -5.63
CA GLU A 582 4.76 14.43 -6.37
C GLU A 582 6.29 14.47 -6.19
N LEU A 583 7.01 14.76 -7.28
CA LEU A 583 8.46 14.99 -7.25
C LEU A 583 8.78 16.17 -6.31
N MET A 584 9.27 15.87 -5.10
CA MET A 584 9.74 16.89 -4.17
C MET A 584 10.92 17.67 -4.78
N PRO A 585 10.85 19.01 -4.83
CA PRO A 585 11.99 19.83 -5.22
C PRO A 585 13.22 19.56 -4.34
N PRO A 586 14.46 19.67 -4.84
CA PRO A 586 15.67 19.39 -4.06
C PRO A 586 15.75 20.15 -2.74
N ARG A 587 15.27 21.41 -2.72
CA ARG A 587 15.17 22.21 -1.50
C ARG A 587 14.20 21.60 -0.47
N ASN A 588 13.05 21.12 -0.91
CA ASN A 588 12.06 20.49 -0.03
C ASN A 588 12.52 19.12 0.44
N ALA A 589 13.17 18.34 -0.41
CA ALA A 589 13.76 17.07 -0.02
C ALA A 589 14.81 17.26 1.09
N LYS A 590 15.64 18.30 0.99
CA LYS A 590 16.60 18.67 2.05
C LYS A 590 15.88 19.11 3.34
N LEU A 591 14.88 20.00 3.25
CA LEU A 591 14.12 20.44 4.41
C LEU A 591 13.40 19.28 5.11
N PHE A 592 12.77 18.39 4.33
CA PHE A 592 12.13 17.18 4.83
C PHE A 592 13.13 16.28 5.56
N HIS A 593 14.32 16.06 4.99
CA HIS A 593 15.37 15.28 5.63
C HIS A 593 15.78 15.87 6.99
N GLU A 594 16.06 17.18 7.04
CA GLU A 594 16.47 17.86 8.28
C GLU A 594 15.36 17.85 9.35
N GLN A 595 14.10 18.02 8.94
CA GLN A 595 12.94 17.94 9.82
C GLN A 595 12.71 16.53 10.36
N PHE A 596 12.73 15.53 9.48
CA PHE A 596 12.54 14.14 9.88
C PHE A 596 13.61 13.69 10.88
N GLN A 597 14.87 14.10 10.68
CA GLN A 597 15.95 13.86 11.64
C GLN A 597 15.67 14.51 13.01
N ARG A 598 15.20 15.77 13.03
CA ARG A 598 14.85 16.47 14.28
C ARG A 598 13.68 15.80 15.02
N LEU A 599 12.62 15.43 14.30
CA LEU A 599 11.46 14.73 14.87
C LEU A 599 11.86 13.36 15.43
N MET A 600 12.68 12.59 14.71
CA MET A 600 13.20 11.30 15.19
C MET A 600 14.06 11.46 16.45
N ALA A 601 14.96 12.45 16.48
CA ALA A 601 15.79 12.73 17.64
C ALA A 601 14.95 13.08 18.88
N ARG A 602 13.91 13.91 18.70
CA ARG A 602 12.95 14.24 19.77
C ARG A 602 12.09 13.07 20.20
N GLY A 603 11.61 12.26 19.26
CA GLY A 603 10.87 11.04 19.56
C GLY A 603 11.68 10.07 20.41
N ILE A 604 12.97 9.88 20.09
CA ILE A 604 13.90 9.10 20.91
C ILE A 604 14.08 9.74 22.29
N GLY A 605 14.23 11.06 22.36
CA GLY A 605 14.31 11.81 23.62
C GLY A 605 13.08 11.59 24.50
N PHE A 606 11.89 11.68 23.93
CA PHE A 606 10.62 11.45 24.62
C PHE A 606 10.48 10.01 25.12
N VAL A 607 10.84 9.01 24.29
CA VAL A 607 10.84 7.60 24.71
C VAL A 607 11.77 7.40 25.90
N ARG A 608 12.99 7.96 25.87
CA ARG A 608 13.92 7.88 27.00
C ARG A 608 13.36 8.53 28.26
N GLN A 609 12.82 9.74 28.15
CA GLN A 609 12.24 10.45 29.29
C GLN A 609 11.02 9.71 29.87
N ARG A 610 10.18 9.13 29.01
CA ARG A 610 9.06 8.29 29.44
C ARG A 610 9.55 7.06 30.20
N ASP A 611 10.58 6.38 29.70
CA ASP A 611 11.13 5.19 30.34
C ASP A 611 11.79 5.52 31.70
N GLU A 612 12.44 6.69 31.81
CA GLU A 612 12.94 7.25 33.07
C GLU A 612 11.79 7.49 34.06
N LEU A 613 10.72 8.17 33.63
CA LEU A 613 9.54 8.44 34.46
C LEU A 613 8.81 7.16 34.89
N VAL A 614 8.71 6.15 34.00
CA VAL A 614 8.12 4.84 34.33
C VAL A 614 8.97 4.14 35.38
N SER A 615 10.30 4.14 35.21
CA SER A 615 11.24 3.55 36.17
C SER A 615 11.16 4.25 37.53
N GLU A 616 11.05 5.57 37.54
CA GLU A 616 10.88 6.37 38.75
C GLU A 616 9.53 6.09 39.42
N ARG A 617 8.45 5.99 38.64
CA ARG A 617 7.13 5.61 39.15
C ARG A 617 7.12 4.20 39.75
N GLU A 618 7.79 3.24 39.14
CA GLU A 618 7.93 1.88 39.68
C GLU A 618 8.75 1.86 40.97
N ARG A 619 9.81 2.66 41.04
CA ARG A 619 10.59 2.83 42.27
C ARG A 619 9.72 3.41 43.40
N LEU A 620 8.98 4.48 43.12
CA LEU A 620 8.06 5.11 44.08
C LEU A 620 6.91 4.17 44.47
N ALA A 621 6.43 3.32 43.55
CA ALA A 621 5.42 2.31 43.84
C ALA A 621 5.95 1.21 44.78
N LYS A 622 7.18 0.73 44.55
CA LYS A 622 7.86 -0.23 45.45
C LYS A 622 8.14 0.37 46.83
N GLU A 623 8.53 1.65 46.88
CA GLU A 623 8.69 2.37 48.15
C GLU A 623 7.34 2.51 48.89
N ARG A 624 6.24 2.81 48.18
CA ARG A 624 4.88 2.84 48.73
C ARG A 624 4.39 1.48 49.21
N GLU A 625 4.67 0.38 48.51
CA GLU A 625 4.29 -0.97 48.96
C GLU A 625 5.05 -1.40 50.21
N ARG A 626 6.34 -1.03 50.33
CA ARG A 626 7.11 -1.27 51.56
C ARG A 626 6.58 -0.51 52.78
N HIS A 627 5.79 0.55 52.57
CA HIS A 627 5.22 1.40 53.61
C HIS A 627 3.69 1.22 53.79
N LYS A 628 3.08 0.20 53.18
CA LYS A 628 1.69 -0.18 53.50
C LYS A 628 1.66 -0.90 54.86
N PRO A 629 0.96 -0.40 55.89
CA PRO A 629 0.77 -1.16 57.12
C PRO A 629 0.01 -2.45 56.79
N ALA A 630 0.41 -3.56 57.41
CA ALA A 630 -0.27 -4.84 57.28
C ALA A 630 -1.75 -4.65 57.66
N LYS A 631 -2.68 -5.03 56.78
CA LYS A 631 -4.12 -5.04 57.10
C LYS A 631 -4.31 -5.89 58.36
N SER A 632 -4.61 -5.27 59.51
CA SER A 632 -5.05 -6.01 60.70
C SER A 632 -6.40 -6.65 60.37
N ARG A 633 -6.59 -7.90 60.80
CA ARG A 633 -7.88 -8.59 60.67
C ARG A 633 -8.98 -7.73 61.31
N PRO A 634 -10.21 -7.69 60.77
CA PRO A 634 -11.33 -7.06 61.47
C PRO A 634 -11.47 -7.73 62.85
N ARG A 635 -11.52 -6.91 63.91
CA ARG A 635 -11.67 -7.37 65.29
C ARG A 635 -13.14 -7.37 65.68
N ASP A 636 -13.51 -8.39 66.45
CA ASP A 636 -14.90 -8.57 66.89
C ASP A 636 -15.21 -7.83 68.21
N HIS A 637 -14.22 -7.22 68.86
CA HIS A 637 -14.35 -6.45 70.13
C HIS A 637 -13.74 -5.04 70.03
N LEU A 638 -14.00 -4.21 71.05
CA LEU A 638 -13.44 -2.86 71.16
C LEU A 638 -12.06 -2.87 71.81
N VAL A 639 -11.14 -2.08 71.27
CA VAL A 639 -9.80 -1.88 71.83
C VAL A 639 -9.59 -0.42 72.24
N ALA A 640 -9.23 -0.21 73.50
CA ALA A 640 -8.83 1.07 74.05
C ALA A 640 -7.30 1.14 74.14
N PHE A 641 -6.69 2.21 73.65
CA PHE A 641 -5.25 2.44 73.85
C PHE A 641 -5.03 3.49 74.95
N LEU A 642 -4.30 3.08 75.99
CA LEU A 642 -3.91 3.91 77.12
C LEU A 642 -2.53 4.51 76.90
N MET A 643 -2.49 5.84 76.78
CA MET A 643 -1.27 6.64 76.79
C MET A 643 -1.00 7.04 78.23
N THR A 644 0.08 6.55 78.82
CA THR A 644 0.38 6.77 80.24
C THR A 644 1.88 6.82 80.47
N PRO A 645 2.37 7.57 81.48
CA PRO A 645 3.76 7.49 81.88
C PRO A 645 4.09 6.07 82.40
N TYR A 646 5.07 5.39 81.79
CA TYR A 646 5.49 4.03 82.18
C TYR A 646 6.31 3.96 83.49
N THR A 647 6.12 4.90 84.41
CA THR A 647 6.81 4.92 85.70
C THR A 647 6.03 4.15 86.76
N GLU A 648 6.73 3.56 87.75
CA GLU A 648 6.15 2.71 88.80
C GLU A 648 4.91 3.33 89.50
N GLU A 649 4.91 4.65 89.68
CA GLU A 649 3.83 5.40 90.32
C GLU A 649 2.46 5.32 89.61
N PHE A 650 2.44 5.02 88.31
CA PHE A 650 1.20 4.91 87.52
C PHE A 650 0.70 3.47 87.39
N LYS A 651 1.43 2.47 87.91
CA LYS A 651 0.96 1.07 87.90
C LYS A 651 -0.42 0.88 88.56
N PRO A 652 -0.74 1.52 89.71
CA PRO A 652 -2.09 1.44 90.27
C PRO A 652 -3.16 2.03 89.35
N ALA A 653 -2.84 3.12 88.63
CA ALA A 653 -3.75 3.77 87.69
C ALA A 653 -4.01 2.89 86.46
N ILE A 654 -2.97 2.27 85.89
CA ILE A 654 -3.11 1.28 84.81
C ILE A 654 -4.00 0.12 85.26
N ALA A 655 -3.74 -0.44 86.44
CA ALA A 655 -4.52 -1.56 86.97
C ALA A 655 -5.99 -1.19 87.23
N GLY A 656 -6.25 0.03 87.72
CA GLY A 656 -7.60 0.56 87.95
C GLY A 656 -8.35 0.85 86.65
N LEU A 657 -7.70 1.47 85.68
CA LEU A 657 -8.28 1.69 84.34
C LEU A 657 -8.56 0.37 83.63
N ARG A 658 -7.66 -0.62 83.72
CA ARG A 658 -7.96 -1.93 83.16
C ARG A 658 -9.16 -2.58 83.86
N LYS A 659 -9.27 -2.47 85.19
CA LYS A 659 -10.43 -3.01 85.93
C LYS A 659 -11.73 -2.38 85.42
N LEU A 660 -11.72 -1.07 85.22
CA LEU A 660 -12.87 -0.34 84.70
C LEU A 660 -13.19 -0.73 83.24
N MET A 661 -12.19 -0.69 82.36
CA MET A 661 -12.38 -0.87 80.91
C MET A 661 -12.64 -2.33 80.53
N GLU A 662 -11.87 -3.26 81.09
CA GLU A 662 -11.95 -4.68 80.74
C GLU A 662 -13.09 -5.39 81.48
N ASP A 663 -13.26 -5.15 82.78
CA ASP A 663 -14.22 -5.91 83.59
C ASP A 663 -15.62 -5.27 83.63
N GLU A 664 -15.71 -3.93 83.50
CA GLU A 664 -16.99 -3.21 83.59
C GLU A 664 -17.56 -2.79 82.24
N PHE A 665 -16.70 -2.43 81.28
CA PHE A 665 -17.09 -2.03 79.92
C PHE A 665 -16.80 -3.07 78.84
N GLY A 666 -16.17 -4.20 79.18
CA GLY A 666 -15.91 -5.27 78.22
C GLY A 666 -15.02 -4.87 77.04
N CYS A 667 -14.09 -3.92 77.24
CA CYS A 667 -13.17 -3.40 76.23
C CYS A 667 -11.72 -3.80 76.56
N GLU A 668 -10.97 -4.26 75.56
CA GLU A 668 -9.55 -4.59 75.75
C GLU A 668 -8.74 -3.30 75.93
N LEU A 669 -8.11 -3.10 77.08
CA LEU A 669 -7.23 -1.97 77.31
C LEU A 669 -5.78 -2.35 77.00
N LEU A 670 -5.13 -1.64 76.08
CA LEU A 670 -3.74 -1.86 75.71
C LEU A 670 -2.86 -0.66 76.06
N ILE A 671 -1.68 -0.94 76.62
CA ILE A 671 -0.53 -0.05 76.65
C ILE A 671 0.52 -0.56 75.66
N ALA A 672 1.41 0.31 75.18
CA ALA A 672 2.42 -0.05 74.19
C ALA A 672 3.35 -1.20 74.62
N ALA A 673 3.47 -1.45 75.93
CA ALA A 673 4.24 -2.56 76.50
C ALA A 673 3.53 -3.93 76.42
N ASP A 674 2.20 -3.99 76.27
CA ASP A 674 1.46 -5.26 76.29
C ASP A 674 1.62 -6.05 74.99
N ARG A 675 1.82 -5.34 73.88
CA ARG A 675 1.95 -5.94 72.55
C ARG A 675 2.98 -5.18 71.73
N GLN A 676 3.92 -5.93 71.18
CA GLN A 676 4.95 -5.40 70.30
C GLN A 676 4.62 -5.74 68.83
N TYR A 677 4.11 -4.75 68.09
CA TYR A 677 3.90 -4.80 66.64
C TYR A 677 5.21 -4.57 65.87
N GLN A 678 6.06 -3.67 66.35
CA GLN A 678 7.30 -3.26 65.68
C GLN A 678 8.48 -3.19 66.65
N ASN A 679 9.69 -3.32 66.11
CA ASN A 679 10.93 -3.22 66.90
C ASN A 679 11.27 -1.77 67.32
N ARG A 680 10.73 -0.77 66.63
CA ARG A 680 10.94 0.65 66.95
C ARG A 680 9.76 1.20 67.73
N ILE A 681 10.04 1.87 68.85
CA ILE A 681 9.03 2.37 69.80
C ILE A 681 8.00 3.28 69.10
N LEU A 682 8.44 4.25 68.30
CA LEU A 682 7.53 5.18 67.61
C LEU A 682 6.63 4.49 66.57
N GLU A 683 7.17 3.49 65.86
CA GLU A 683 6.40 2.72 64.88
C GLU A 683 5.40 1.80 65.59
N ASN A 684 5.79 1.20 66.72
CA ASN A 684 4.92 0.38 67.56
C ASN A 684 3.73 1.19 68.12
N VAL A 685 4.00 2.37 68.67
CA VAL A 685 2.94 3.26 69.19
C VAL A 685 2.01 3.75 68.08
N ARG A 686 2.54 4.03 66.89
CA ARG A 686 1.72 4.37 65.72
C ARG A 686 0.76 3.24 65.34
N ASP A 687 1.23 1.99 65.36
CA ASP A 687 0.40 0.83 65.06
C ASP A 687 -0.70 0.66 66.13
N HIS A 688 -0.39 0.83 67.43
CA HIS A 688 -1.39 0.86 68.50
C HIS A 688 -2.45 1.96 68.29
N ILE A 689 -2.04 3.17 67.87
CA ILE A 689 -2.96 4.27 67.57
C ILE A 689 -3.87 3.94 66.38
N LEU A 690 -3.34 3.36 65.31
CA LEU A 690 -4.11 2.98 64.13
C LEU A 690 -5.07 1.83 64.36
N ASP A 691 -4.95 1.16 65.50
CA ASP A 691 -5.61 -0.10 65.80
C ASP A 691 -6.62 0.02 66.95
N ALA A 692 -6.52 1.08 67.77
CA ALA A 692 -7.47 1.38 68.84
C ALA A 692 -8.74 2.09 68.36
N ASP A 693 -9.88 1.74 68.95
CA ASP A 693 -11.20 2.31 68.69
C ASP A 693 -11.54 3.48 69.61
N VAL A 694 -10.90 3.53 70.78
CA VAL A 694 -11.01 4.63 71.74
C VAL A 694 -9.64 4.89 72.38
N PHE A 695 -9.41 6.12 72.84
CA PHE A 695 -8.17 6.53 73.50
C PHE A 695 -8.40 6.98 74.93
N VAL A 696 -7.53 6.57 75.83
CA VAL A 696 -7.44 7.13 77.18
C VAL A 696 -6.03 7.70 77.34
N ALA A 697 -5.89 8.94 77.77
CA ALA A 697 -4.58 9.54 78.00
C ALA A 697 -4.48 10.12 79.42
N ASP A 698 -3.48 9.65 80.16
CA ASP A 698 -3.13 10.18 81.46
C ASP A 698 -2.19 11.38 81.30
N VAL A 699 -2.78 12.57 81.35
CA VAL A 699 -2.08 13.84 81.11
C VAL A 699 -1.41 14.40 82.37
N THR A 700 -1.31 13.61 83.44
CA THR A 700 -0.64 14.02 84.68
C THR A 700 0.77 14.54 84.40
N GLY A 701 1.07 15.74 84.90
CA GLY A 701 2.38 16.37 84.75
C GLY A 701 2.75 16.76 83.31
N ALA A 702 1.82 16.70 82.35
CA ALA A 702 2.05 17.01 80.93
C ALA A 702 3.25 16.25 80.32
N ASN A 703 3.34 14.94 80.58
CA ASN A 703 4.44 14.12 80.09
C ASN A 703 4.63 14.29 78.57
N PRO A 704 5.84 14.68 78.09
CA PRO A 704 6.06 14.97 76.67
C PRO A 704 5.73 13.81 75.72
N ASN A 705 5.96 12.57 76.17
CA ASN A 705 5.65 11.38 75.36
C ASN A 705 4.14 11.20 75.25
N VAL A 706 3.40 11.29 76.36
CA VAL A 706 1.94 11.20 76.35
C VAL A 706 1.32 12.33 75.50
N MET A 707 1.84 13.55 75.60
CA MET A 707 1.35 14.68 74.80
C MET A 707 1.63 14.48 73.31
N HIS A 708 2.78 13.91 72.96
CA HIS A 708 3.10 13.56 71.58
C HIS A 708 2.19 12.45 71.05
N GLU A 709 1.96 11.40 71.83
CA GLU A 709 1.04 10.30 71.48
C GLU A 709 -0.40 10.77 71.31
N LEU A 710 -0.86 11.64 72.22
CA LEU A 710 -2.18 12.27 72.17
C LEU A 710 -2.36 13.12 70.90
N GLY A 711 -1.34 13.91 70.55
CA GLY A 711 -1.33 14.69 69.31
C GLY A 711 -1.36 13.78 68.07
N ALA A 712 -0.54 12.73 68.07
CA ALA A 712 -0.48 11.76 66.99
C ALA A 712 -1.81 11.01 66.82
N ALA A 713 -2.49 10.66 67.93
CA ALA A 713 -3.80 10.01 67.88
C ALA A 713 -4.89 10.91 67.34
N ARG A 714 -4.96 12.17 67.81
CA ARG A 714 -5.94 13.15 67.30
C ARG A 714 -5.76 13.45 65.81
N TYR A 715 -4.52 13.49 65.33
CA TYR A 715 -4.24 13.70 63.91
C TYR A 715 -4.44 12.42 63.07
N GLY A 716 -4.01 11.28 63.59
CA GLY A 716 -4.02 10.00 62.87
C GLY A 716 -5.39 9.33 62.78
N ARG A 717 -6.27 9.58 63.75
CA ARG A 717 -7.63 9.01 63.84
C ARG A 717 -8.65 10.10 64.20
N PRO A 718 -8.91 11.07 63.30
CA PRO A 718 -9.86 12.15 63.57
C PRO A 718 -11.27 11.57 63.74
N GLY A 719 -11.91 11.88 64.88
CA GLY A 719 -13.26 11.40 65.21
C GLY A 719 -13.30 10.21 66.19
N CYS A 720 -12.16 9.60 66.50
CA CYS A 720 -12.07 8.58 67.53
C CYS A 720 -12.24 9.22 68.94
N PRO A 721 -13.08 8.67 69.84
CA PRO A 721 -13.26 9.21 71.18
C PRO A 721 -11.97 9.20 72.01
N VAL A 722 -11.68 10.32 72.68
CA VAL A 722 -10.51 10.48 73.56
C VAL A 722 -10.95 10.94 74.94
N MET A 723 -10.54 10.19 75.98
CA MET A 723 -10.79 10.50 77.38
C MET A 723 -9.48 10.93 78.07
N LEU A 724 -9.46 12.12 78.65
CA LEU A 724 -8.29 12.63 79.37
C LEU A 724 -8.48 12.43 80.89
N VAL A 725 -7.54 11.72 81.52
CA VAL A 725 -7.54 11.46 82.96
C VAL A 725 -6.32 12.13 83.61
N ASN A 726 -6.43 12.43 84.90
CA ASN A 726 -5.30 12.93 85.68
C ASN A 726 -5.30 12.46 87.13
N ARG A 727 -4.11 12.36 87.69
CA ARG A 727 -3.87 12.11 89.11
C ARG A 727 -3.97 13.44 89.86
N ARG A 728 -4.76 13.49 90.94
CA ARG A 728 -4.83 14.67 91.82
C ARG A 728 -3.56 14.77 92.67
N GLU A 729 -2.57 15.48 92.16
CA GLU A 729 -1.36 15.82 92.92
C GLU A 729 -1.56 17.15 93.67
N ASN A 730 -1.35 17.18 94.99
CA ASN A 730 -1.24 18.42 95.76
C ASN A 730 0.19 18.99 95.59
N ARG A 731 0.49 19.54 94.42
CA ARG A 731 1.75 20.27 94.17
C ARG A 731 1.43 21.69 93.69
N GLU A 732 1.97 22.71 94.37
CA GLU A 732 1.80 24.12 94.00
C GLU A 732 2.42 24.47 92.63
N ASP A 733 3.35 23.65 92.13
CA ASP A 733 4.09 23.87 90.87
C ASP A 733 3.57 23.04 89.67
N ALA A 734 2.37 22.44 89.75
CA ALA A 734 1.85 21.63 88.65
C ALA A 734 1.48 22.50 87.42
N PRO A 735 1.89 22.12 86.19
CA PRO A 735 1.56 22.89 84.99
C PRO A 735 0.04 22.97 84.77
N ALA A 736 -0.46 24.16 84.41
CA ALA A 736 -1.88 24.37 84.12
C ALA A 736 -2.32 23.46 82.97
N LEU A 737 -3.22 22.53 83.25
CA LEU A 737 -3.79 21.64 82.24
C LEU A 737 -4.58 22.47 81.21
N PRO A 738 -4.58 22.08 79.91
CA PRO A 738 -5.34 22.79 78.88
C PRO A 738 -6.83 22.87 79.23
N THR A 739 -7.47 24.02 78.97
CA THR A 739 -8.91 24.17 79.15
C THR A 739 -9.68 23.27 78.18
N ASP A 740 -10.72 22.61 78.70
CA ASP A 740 -11.56 21.75 77.89
C ASP A 740 -12.59 22.51 77.09
N LEU A 741 -12.28 22.77 75.83
CA LEU A 741 -13.19 23.50 74.97
C LEU A 741 -14.20 22.58 74.25
N ALA A 742 -14.02 21.26 74.32
CA ALA A 742 -14.78 20.30 73.52
C ALA A 742 -15.35 19.10 74.31
N GLY A 743 -15.25 19.11 75.65
CA GLY A 743 -15.85 18.08 76.51
C GLY A 743 -15.01 16.80 76.63
N HIS A 744 -13.70 16.87 76.38
CA HIS A 744 -12.76 15.74 76.43
C HIS A 744 -12.02 15.57 77.79
N ILE A 745 -12.27 16.43 78.77
CA ILE A 745 -11.56 16.61 80.06
C ILE A 745 -12.62 16.56 81.18
N VAL A 746 -12.44 16.01 82.38
CA VAL A 746 -11.37 15.25 83.02
C VAL A 746 -12.05 14.39 84.09
N ALA A 747 -11.66 13.12 84.15
CA ALA A 747 -11.90 12.28 85.32
C ALA A 747 -10.61 12.25 86.14
N SER A 748 -10.68 12.73 87.39
CA SER A 748 -9.51 12.75 88.26
C SER A 748 -9.56 11.63 89.29
N TYR A 749 -8.41 10.99 89.54
CA TYR A 749 -8.28 9.97 90.57
C TYR A 749 -7.30 10.40 91.69
N PRO A 750 -7.46 9.91 92.94
CA PRO A 750 -6.61 10.31 94.05
C PRO A 750 -5.18 9.78 93.91
N ALA A 751 -4.17 10.56 94.34
CA ALA A 751 -2.76 10.19 94.16
C ALA A 751 -2.30 8.96 94.95
N GLU A 752 -2.91 8.68 96.11
CA GLU A 752 -2.56 7.55 97.00
C GLU A 752 -3.66 6.49 97.05
N ALA A 753 -4.44 6.35 95.98
CA ALA A 753 -5.49 5.35 95.88
C ALA A 753 -4.96 4.02 95.32
N ASP A 754 -5.54 2.91 95.78
CA ASP A 754 -5.35 1.61 95.14
C ASP A 754 -6.13 1.51 93.82
N SER A 755 -5.91 0.44 93.06
CA SER A 755 -6.55 0.24 91.75
C SER A 755 -8.09 0.19 91.83
N VAL A 756 -8.67 -0.21 92.98
CA VAL A 756 -10.12 -0.29 93.17
C VAL A 756 -10.70 1.11 93.35
N ALA A 757 -10.12 1.89 94.25
CA ALA A 757 -10.53 3.28 94.49
C ALA A 757 -10.32 4.17 93.25
N ILE A 758 -9.29 3.90 92.43
CA ILE A 758 -9.10 4.59 91.15
C ILE A 758 -10.21 4.21 90.15
N ALA A 759 -10.54 2.93 90.00
CA ALA A 759 -11.61 2.49 89.12
C ALA A 759 -12.96 3.12 89.52
N ASP A 760 -13.28 3.12 90.82
CA ASP A 760 -14.49 3.72 91.36
C ASP A 760 -14.54 5.24 91.14
N ALA A 761 -13.42 5.95 91.31
CA ALA A 761 -13.34 7.39 91.09
C ALA A 761 -13.54 7.80 89.62
N LEU A 762 -13.16 6.93 88.68
CA LEU A 762 -13.25 7.19 87.25
C LEU A 762 -14.57 6.68 86.63
N ARG A 763 -15.26 5.74 87.28
CA ARG A 763 -16.47 5.07 86.77
C ARG A 763 -17.54 6.03 86.25
N ASP A 764 -18.00 6.95 87.10
CA ASP A 764 -19.11 7.83 86.74
C ASP A 764 -18.72 8.80 85.62
N ALA A 765 -17.47 9.24 85.58
CA ALA A 765 -16.98 10.11 84.52
C ALA A 765 -16.92 9.39 83.16
N PHE A 766 -16.52 8.12 83.14
CA PHE A 766 -16.54 7.30 81.93
C PHE A 766 -17.98 7.00 81.46
N ARG A 767 -18.90 6.69 82.38
CA ARG A 767 -20.32 6.43 82.04
C ARG A 767 -21.05 7.64 81.48
N ASN A 768 -20.72 8.84 81.97
CA ASN A 768 -21.43 10.07 81.60
C ASN A 768 -20.81 10.79 80.40
N HIS A 769 -19.65 10.34 79.90
CA HIS A 769 -19.01 10.95 78.73
C HIS A 769 -19.70 10.50 77.44
N VAL A 770 -20.51 11.38 76.84
CA VAL A 770 -21.44 11.07 75.74
C VAL A 770 -20.78 10.28 74.59
N THR A 771 -19.76 10.83 73.93
CA THR A 771 -19.13 10.18 72.76
C THR A 771 -18.30 8.94 73.12
N PHE A 772 -17.83 8.84 74.35
CA PHE A 772 -17.01 7.69 74.80
C PHE A 772 -17.91 6.54 75.21
N SER A 773 -19.00 6.82 75.94
CA SER A 773 -20.01 5.84 76.31
C SER A 773 -20.78 5.31 75.11
N ASP A 774 -21.04 6.11 74.07
CA ASP A 774 -21.75 5.64 72.87
C ASP A 774 -20.94 4.59 72.11
N GLU A 775 -19.62 4.82 71.96
CA GLU A 775 -18.73 3.85 71.32
C GLU A 775 -18.57 2.58 72.16
N LEU A 776 -18.47 2.71 73.50
CA LEU A 776 -18.42 1.57 74.41
C LEU A 776 -19.71 0.73 74.45
N LYS A 777 -20.86 1.33 74.14
CA LYS A 777 -22.17 0.64 74.09
C LYS A 777 -22.51 0.09 72.70
N ASN A 778 -21.56 0.11 71.76
CA ASN A 778 -21.80 -0.34 70.40
C ASN A 778 -22.05 -1.87 70.32
N HIS A 779 -23.32 -2.26 70.35
CA HIS A 779 -23.81 -3.65 70.40
C HIS A 779 -23.43 -4.51 69.17
N SER A 780 -22.83 -3.95 68.13
CA SER A 780 -22.33 -4.75 67.00
C SER A 780 -21.04 -5.52 67.32
N ARG A 781 -20.37 -5.19 68.44
CA ARG A 781 -19.12 -5.82 68.87
C ARG A 781 -19.35 -6.68 70.11
N GLN A 782 -18.58 -7.75 70.24
CA GLN A 782 -18.63 -8.70 71.34
C GLN A 782 -17.82 -8.17 72.54
N GLU A 783 -18.26 -8.54 73.74
CA GLU A 783 -17.58 -8.22 74.99
C GLU A 783 -16.21 -8.92 75.07
N PHE A 784 -15.19 -8.17 75.48
CA PHE A 784 -13.85 -8.68 75.75
C PHE A 784 -13.84 -9.52 77.03
N VAL A 785 -13.26 -10.72 76.96
CA VAL A 785 -13.13 -11.64 78.10
C VAL A 785 -11.72 -11.49 78.67
N SER A 786 -11.58 -10.65 79.70
CA SER A 786 -10.30 -10.33 80.33
C SER A 786 -9.70 -11.51 81.10
N ALA A 787 -8.38 -11.50 81.29
CA ALA A 787 -7.68 -12.47 82.15
C ALA A 787 -8.27 -12.53 83.57
N ARG A 788 -8.70 -11.37 84.12
CA ARG A 788 -9.35 -11.27 85.44
C ARG A 788 -10.77 -11.79 85.44
N LYS A 789 -11.55 -11.55 84.37
CA LYS A 789 -12.89 -12.13 84.20
C LYS A 789 -12.77 -13.66 84.15
N LEU A 790 -11.79 -14.21 83.43
CA LEU A 790 -11.49 -15.65 83.43
C LEU A 790 -11.10 -16.16 84.82
N GLU A 791 -10.22 -15.47 85.54
CA GLU A 791 -9.82 -15.83 86.91
C GLU A 791 -11.04 -15.86 87.86
N SER A 792 -11.94 -14.87 87.74
CA SER A 792 -13.18 -14.80 88.52
C SER A 792 -14.16 -15.95 88.21
N ILE A 793 -14.26 -16.36 86.93
CA ILE A 793 -15.15 -17.44 86.48
C ILE A 793 -14.64 -18.81 86.96
N LEU A 794 -13.32 -19.03 86.88
CA LEU A 794 -12.72 -20.32 87.26
C LEU A 794 -12.57 -20.48 88.78
N GLY A 795 -12.52 -19.37 89.52
CA GLY A 795 -12.48 -19.30 90.98
C GLY A 795 -11.25 -19.97 91.61
N GLU A 796 -11.20 -20.07 92.94
CA GLU A 796 -10.08 -20.70 93.68
C GLU A 796 -9.85 -22.19 93.35
N SER A 797 -10.80 -22.82 92.66
CA SER A 797 -10.79 -24.25 92.33
C SER A 797 -9.84 -24.64 91.18
N ILE A 798 -9.42 -23.70 90.32
CA ILE A 798 -8.46 -23.95 89.23
C ILE A 798 -7.36 -22.88 89.31
N LYS A 799 -6.17 -23.26 89.79
CA LYS A 799 -5.03 -22.35 89.92
C LYS A 799 -4.17 -22.36 88.67
N LEU A 800 -4.45 -21.45 87.73
CA LEU A 800 -3.56 -21.15 86.61
C LEU A 800 -2.59 -20.02 86.97
N SER A 801 -1.46 -19.95 86.28
CA SER A 801 -0.58 -18.78 86.37
C SER A 801 -1.24 -17.55 85.73
N ALA A 802 -0.86 -16.35 86.19
CA ALA A 802 -1.33 -15.10 85.57
C ALA A 802 -1.04 -15.07 84.05
N ASP A 803 0.13 -15.58 83.65
CA ASP A 803 0.54 -15.66 82.23
C ASP A 803 -0.36 -16.58 81.40
N ALA A 804 -0.85 -17.68 81.97
CA ALA A 804 -1.81 -18.56 81.32
C ALA A 804 -3.17 -17.87 81.11
N PHE A 805 -3.66 -17.11 82.11
CA PHE A 805 -4.88 -16.32 81.95
C PHE A 805 -4.75 -15.23 80.87
N TYR A 806 -3.62 -14.52 80.82
CA TYR A 806 -3.34 -13.54 79.76
C TYR A 806 -3.24 -14.18 78.38
N THR A 807 -2.59 -15.33 78.26
CA THR A 807 -2.48 -16.07 76.99
C THR A 807 -3.85 -16.51 76.49
N LEU A 808 -4.69 -17.06 77.37
CA LEU A 808 -6.05 -17.48 77.01
C LEU A 808 -6.94 -16.29 76.61
N SER A 809 -6.88 -15.19 77.35
CA SER A 809 -7.62 -13.96 77.03
C SER A 809 -7.17 -13.35 75.69
N ARG A 810 -5.88 -13.46 75.34
CA ARG A 810 -5.36 -12.94 74.07
C ARG A 810 -5.76 -13.77 72.86
N GLU A 811 -5.71 -15.10 72.98
CA GLU A 811 -6.04 -16.00 71.86
C GLU A 811 -7.56 -16.16 71.69
N PHE A 812 -8.33 -16.07 72.78
CA PHE A 812 -9.79 -16.10 72.78
C PHE A 812 -10.35 -14.84 73.43
N PRO A 813 -10.33 -13.70 72.70
CA PRO A 813 -10.63 -12.39 73.28
C PRO A 813 -12.10 -12.14 73.56
N THR A 814 -13.03 -12.90 72.98
CA THR A 814 -14.46 -12.61 73.06
C THR A 814 -15.30 -13.80 73.50
N ALA A 815 -16.49 -13.53 74.03
CA ALA A 815 -17.46 -14.57 74.35
C ALA A 815 -17.76 -15.48 73.14
N GLY A 816 -17.89 -14.93 71.92
CA GLY A 816 -18.10 -15.73 70.71
C GLY A 816 -16.88 -16.58 70.33
N ALA A 817 -15.65 -16.09 70.56
CA ALA A 817 -14.44 -16.89 70.38
C ALA A 817 -14.47 -18.12 71.32
N TRP A 818 -14.81 -17.91 72.59
CA TRP A 818 -14.97 -19.00 73.58
C TRP A 818 -16.12 -19.97 73.25
N GLN A 819 -17.18 -19.54 72.57
CA GLN A 819 -18.25 -20.44 72.12
C GLN A 819 -17.84 -21.28 70.90
N SER A 820 -16.91 -20.80 70.08
CA SER A 820 -16.46 -21.48 68.85
C SER A 820 -15.26 -22.42 69.07
N VAL A 821 -14.47 -22.18 70.11
CA VAL A 821 -13.22 -22.92 70.38
C VAL A 821 -13.48 -24.34 70.86
N GLN A 822 -12.62 -25.27 70.46
CA GLN A 822 -12.65 -26.66 70.90
C GLN A 822 -11.65 -26.91 72.05
N SER A 823 -11.92 -27.95 72.86
CA SER A 823 -11.09 -28.26 74.04
C SER A 823 -9.61 -28.46 73.71
N ASP A 824 -9.30 -29.02 72.54
CA ASP A 824 -7.91 -29.27 72.10
C ASP A 824 -7.12 -27.98 71.87
N GLN A 825 -7.79 -26.90 71.45
CA GLN A 825 -7.16 -25.60 71.23
C GLN A 825 -6.87 -24.89 72.55
N VAL A 826 -7.75 -25.06 73.54
CA VAL A 826 -7.51 -24.59 74.91
C VAL A 826 -6.37 -25.39 75.55
N ALA A 827 -6.34 -26.71 75.35
CA ALA A 827 -5.27 -27.57 75.85
C ALA A 827 -3.90 -27.24 75.23
N ALA A 828 -3.85 -26.85 73.96
CA ALA A 828 -2.59 -26.49 73.29
C ALA A 828 -1.94 -25.22 73.86
N LEU A 829 -2.73 -24.31 74.41
CA LEU A 829 -2.26 -23.06 75.01
C LEU A 829 -1.95 -23.20 76.50
N LEU A 830 -2.47 -24.26 77.12
CA LEU A 830 -2.13 -24.63 78.49
C LEU A 830 -0.87 -25.51 78.49
N GLY A 831 0.00 -25.32 79.48
CA GLY A 831 1.16 -26.18 79.66
C GLY A 831 0.74 -27.66 79.82
N ALA A 832 1.65 -28.60 79.52
CA ALA A 832 1.39 -30.04 79.56
C ALA A 832 0.79 -30.53 80.90
N GLU A 833 1.04 -29.81 81.98
CA GLU A 833 0.52 -30.03 83.34
C GLU A 833 -0.97 -29.69 83.54
N PHE A 834 -1.59 -28.89 82.67
CA PHE A 834 -2.99 -28.42 82.80
C PHE A 834 -3.89 -28.81 81.61
N GLN A 835 -3.39 -29.61 80.66
CA GLN A 835 -4.14 -30.03 79.47
C GLN A 835 -5.42 -30.79 79.80
N ASP A 836 -5.39 -31.64 80.83
CA ASP A 836 -6.55 -32.43 81.27
C ASP A 836 -7.69 -31.57 81.86
N LEU A 837 -7.39 -30.32 82.24
CA LEU A 837 -8.39 -29.38 82.77
C LEU A 837 -9.04 -28.54 81.65
N ALA A 838 -8.51 -28.58 80.42
CA ALA A 838 -9.03 -27.79 79.30
C ALA A 838 -10.54 -27.99 79.01
N PRO A 839 -11.11 -29.22 79.07
CA PRO A 839 -12.55 -29.41 78.86
C PRO A 839 -13.39 -28.75 79.97
N VAL A 840 -12.87 -28.76 81.21
CA VAL A 840 -13.55 -28.19 82.38
C VAL A 840 -13.49 -26.66 82.34
N ILE A 841 -12.33 -26.10 81.97
CA ILE A 841 -12.13 -24.66 81.78
C ILE A 841 -13.05 -24.17 80.65
N LEU A 842 -13.02 -24.84 79.49
CA LEU A 842 -13.85 -24.48 78.34
C LEU A 842 -15.33 -24.48 78.71
N LYS A 843 -15.81 -25.55 79.35
CA LYS A 843 -17.22 -25.66 79.75
C LYS A 843 -17.64 -24.54 80.72
N ARG A 844 -16.84 -24.25 81.75
CA ARG A 844 -17.16 -23.19 82.72
C ARG A 844 -17.18 -21.79 82.09
N VAL A 845 -16.21 -21.50 81.23
CA VAL A 845 -16.15 -20.20 80.53
C VAL A 845 -17.29 -20.07 79.53
N GLN A 846 -17.64 -21.13 78.80
CA GLN A 846 -18.80 -21.15 77.90
C GLN A 846 -20.14 -20.98 78.65
N GLU A 847 -20.31 -21.64 79.80
CA GLU A 847 -21.52 -21.50 80.63
C GLU A 847 -21.66 -20.07 81.19
N ALA A 848 -20.56 -19.48 81.68
CA ALA A 848 -20.55 -18.12 82.22
C ALA A 848 -20.79 -17.07 81.13
N THR A 849 -20.14 -17.21 79.96
CA THR A 849 -20.26 -16.25 78.85
C THR A 849 -21.54 -16.42 78.02
N ALA A 850 -22.26 -17.53 78.15
CA ALA A 850 -23.57 -17.72 77.54
C ALA A 850 -24.70 -16.98 78.28
N HIS A 851 -24.56 -16.76 79.59
CA HIS A 851 -25.55 -16.07 80.42
C HIS A 851 -25.57 -14.54 80.16
N ASP A 852 -24.42 -13.95 79.81
CA ASP A 852 -24.26 -12.53 79.46
C ASP A 852 -24.88 -12.15 78.09
N ARG A 853 -25.44 -13.11 77.34
CA ARG A 853 -26.16 -12.86 76.06
C ARG A 853 -27.69 -12.77 76.19
N ALA A 854 -28.25 -13.12 77.35
CA ALA A 854 -29.70 -13.21 77.57
C ALA A 854 -30.28 -12.09 78.47
N VAL A 855 -29.43 -11.16 78.91
CA VAL A 855 -29.77 -9.90 79.60
C VAL A 855 -29.25 -8.75 78.74
#